data_AF-A0A399HUK7-F1
#
_entry.id   AF-A0A399HUK7-F1
#
_cell.length_a   1.000
_cell.length_b   1.000
_cell.length_c   1.000
_cell.angle_alpha   90.00
_cell.angle_beta   90.00
_cell.angle_gamma   90.00
#
_symmetry.space_group_name_H-M   'P 1'
#
loop_
_entity.id
_entity.type
_entity.pdbx_description
1 polymer ?
#
loop_
_entity_poly.entity_id
_entity_poly.type
_entity_poly.pdbx_seq_one_letter_code
_entity_poly.pdbx_strand_id
1 'polypeptide(L)'
;MAQKGDHLLQRPLYVFDLPEELLATLTLKDQPEHSIEETPPQIPTTANDSSNTAEEESNSPAKATSCNLCGLSFASLADQRNHVRSDLHGYNLKQKIKGAKPVGEAEFEKLIGDLDESISGSESSESDEDEDADGTKAKESTLSALLKKQAKISDPEFDEFSSRKKQRGPGKPPLMWFTSPSIPDNVSLGVYRAIFSNTEQEEESHVLETLRKKQLSPKQPPKIKANEAGVPPPGIDIGPHYFLCMIGGGHFAAMIVALAPKIGKNHTGFDERSATVVAHKTFHRYTTRRKQGGSQSANDNAKGNAHSAGSSIRRYNETALIAEVRELLSSWKNMIDTADLIFVRATGATNRRTLFGPYEGQVLRHNDPRNRGFPFSTRRATQKELMRAFVELTRVKQSAIDEAALAALDCSQKEAAAATPIPEKPKPKKPTKEEEAATLHTSQIIPMIKRSKVPALLNYLKTNNIPPSFNFLPTNHHTPTPLHLAASLNSAPIVFALLTKAGADPTLMSDEARTPFTLTGDRATRDAFRVARSELGESAWDWEKAGVPTAITKAEADKRDAQEKTEKAAESKAEADRRKAETERVRKESEAEEVRRKEQRLGRGKSLGALPVKTGADLREEEMRGLTPEARARMERERRARAAEERLKRMER
;
A
#
# COMPACT_ATOMS: atom_id res chain seq x y z
N MET A 1 15.16 -36.05 38.49
CA MET A 1 15.74 -34.93 37.72
C MET A 1 14.68 -34.05 37.04
N ALA A 2 13.49 -34.57 36.67
CA ALA A 2 12.41 -33.80 36.05
C ALA A 2 11.93 -32.55 36.85
N GLN A 3 11.85 -32.63 38.18
CA GLN A 3 11.36 -31.52 39.02
C GLN A 3 12.24 -30.25 39.02
N LYS A 4 13.53 -30.34 38.64
CA LYS A 4 14.42 -29.17 38.57
C LYS A 4 14.21 -28.35 37.28
N GLY A 5 13.88 -29.01 36.16
CA GLY A 5 13.63 -28.35 34.88
C GLY A 5 12.36 -27.48 34.89
N ASP A 6 11.32 -27.93 35.61
CA ASP A 6 10.04 -27.21 35.70
C ASP A 6 10.18 -25.83 36.38
N HIS A 7 11.05 -25.71 37.39
CA HIS A 7 11.28 -24.42 38.08
C HIS A 7 11.98 -23.39 37.17
N LEU A 8 12.79 -23.84 36.21
CA LEU A 8 13.45 -22.95 35.23
C LEU A 8 12.46 -22.41 34.18
N LEU A 9 11.43 -23.18 33.84
CA LEU A 9 10.41 -22.82 32.85
C LEU A 9 9.23 -22.02 33.43
N GLN A 10 9.02 -22.04 34.75
CA GLN A 10 8.00 -21.24 35.43
C GLN A 10 8.19 -19.72 35.25
N ARG A 11 9.42 -19.28 34.98
CA ARG A 11 9.75 -17.88 34.73
C ARG A 11 9.83 -17.60 33.22
N PRO A 12 9.31 -16.45 32.74
CA PRO A 12 9.50 -16.08 31.34
C PRO A 12 10.99 -15.83 31.08
N LEU A 13 11.58 -16.66 30.21
CA LEU A 13 12.98 -16.57 29.83
C LEU A 13 13.22 -15.41 28.85
N TYR A 14 14.20 -14.57 29.18
CA TYR A 14 14.65 -13.44 28.37
C TYR A 14 15.93 -13.82 27.62
N VAL A 15 15.98 -13.57 26.31
CA VAL A 15 17.07 -14.06 25.43
C VAL A 15 18.45 -13.56 25.83
N PHE A 16 18.57 -12.32 26.33
CA PHE A 16 19.86 -11.70 26.70
C PHE A 16 20.24 -11.88 28.17
N ASP A 17 19.44 -12.62 28.94
CA ASP A 17 19.71 -12.94 30.36
C ASP A 17 19.18 -14.35 30.61
N LEU A 18 19.81 -15.35 30.01
CA LEU A 18 19.47 -16.75 30.22
C LEU A 18 20.23 -17.30 31.43
N PRO A 19 19.61 -18.19 32.24
CA PRO A 19 20.31 -18.90 33.31
C PRO A 19 21.56 -19.61 32.79
N GLU A 20 22.66 -19.53 33.53
CA GLU A 20 23.95 -20.15 33.18
C GLU A 20 23.81 -21.67 32.98
N GLU A 21 22.97 -22.32 33.78
CA GLU A 21 22.65 -23.75 33.67
C GLU A 21 22.06 -24.12 32.29
N LEU A 22 21.21 -23.26 31.73
CA LEU A 22 20.65 -23.46 30.38
C LEU A 22 21.68 -23.13 29.31
N LEU A 23 22.42 -22.04 29.44
CA LEU A 23 23.45 -21.65 28.46
C LEU A 23 24.55 -22.70 28.26
N ALA A 24 24.91 -23.44 29.31
CA ALA A 24 25.88 -24.52 29.25
C ALA A 24 25.35 -25.76 28.51
N THR A 25 24.04 -26.01 28.58
CA THR A 25 23.40 -27.26 28.14
C THR A 25 22.58 -27.14 26.86
N LEU A 26 22.40 -25.93 26.32
CA LEU A 26 21.67 -25.69 25.07
C LEU A 26 22.40 -26.29 23.86
N THR A 27 21.65 -27.06 23.06
CA THR A 27 22.05 -27.60 21.76
C THR A 27 21.04 -27.15 20.69
N LEU A 28 21.50 -26.91 19.46
CA LEU A 28 20.62 -26.59 18.34
C LEU A 28 19.85 -27.85 17.93
N LYS A 29 18.53 -27.75 17.77
CA LYS A 29 17.71 -28.85 17.23
C LYS A 29 17.73 -28.76 15.72
N ASP A 30 18.37 -29.72 15.06
CA ASP A 30 18.33 -29.85 13.60
C ASP A 30 16.88 -30.05 13.17
N GLN A 31 16.31 -29.07 12.49
CA GLN A 31 15.01 -29.23 11.86
C GLN A 31 15.22 -30.02 10.57
N PRO A 32 14.42 -31.07 10.30
CA PRO A 32 14.47 -31.72 9.00
C PRO A 32 14.13 -30.67 7.94
N GLU A 33 15.07 -30.41 7.04
CA GLU A 33 14.79 -29.68 5.82
C GLU A 33 13.65 -30.42 5.10
N HIS A 34 12.56 -29.72 4.79
CA HIS A 34 11.59 -30.26 3.83
C HIS A 34 12.35 -30.48 2.53
N SER A 35 12.46 -31.75 2.13
CA SER A 35 13.15 -32.22 0.94
C SER A 35 12.80 -31.35 -0.27
N ILE A 36 13.80 -30.67 -0.80
CA ILE A 36 13.75 -29.96 -2.08
C ILE A 36 13.78 -31.06 -3.14
N GLU A 37 12.74 -31.18 -3.96
CA GLU A 37 12.84 -31.93 -5.22
C GLU A 37 13.88 -31.23 -6.10
N GLU A 38 15.04 -31.87 -6.25
CA GLU A 38 16.10 -31.48 -7.17
C GLU A 38 15.61 -31.62 -8.61
N THR A 39 15.46 -30.50 -9.32
CA THR A 39 15.44 -30.49 -10.79
C THR A 39 16.91 -30.61 -11.27
N PRO A 40 17.22 -31.49 -12.26
CA PRO A 40 18.60 -31.82 -12.60
C PRO A 40 19.40 -30.65 -13.23
N PRO A 41 20.74 -30.67 -13.09
CA PRO A 41 21.63 -29.54 -13.37
C PRO A 41 21.91 -29.36 -14.87
N GLN A 42 21.92 -28.09 -15.33
CA GLN A 42 22.54 -27.71 -16.60
C GLN A 42 23.91 -27.09 -16.37
N ILE A 43 24.88 -27.63 -17.10
CA ILE A 43 26.33 -27.39 -17.07
C ILE A 43 26.65 -25.96 -17.56
N PRO A 44 27.70 -25.31 -17.02
CA PRO A 44 28.03 -23.92 -17.30
C PRO A 44 28.88 -23.77 -18.57
N THR A 45 28.59 -22.75 -19.38
CA THR A 45 29.49 -22.31 -20.45
C THR A 45 30.14 -20.98 -20.10
N THR A 46 31.47 -21.05 -20.04
CA THR A 46 32.43 -20.00 -19.72
C THR A 46 32.50 -18.89 -20.78
N ALA A 47 32.80 -17.69 -20.32
CA ALA A 47 33.19 -16.53 -21.13
C ALA A 47 34.50 -16.78 -21.88
N ASN A 48 34.66 -16.17 -23.07
CA ASN A 48 35.82 -15.35 -23.36
C ASN A 48 35.63 -14.42 -24.57
N ASP A 49 36.55 -13.46 -24.61
CA ASP A 49 36.54 -12.13 -25.19
C ASP A 49 37.22 -12.06 -26.58
N SER A 50 36.79 -11.09 -27.38
CA SER A 50 37.51 -10.31 -28.42
C SER A 50 38.61 -10.92 -29.32
N SER A 51 38.40 -10.85 -30.65
CA SER A 51 39.05 -9.90 -31.59
C SER A 51 39.37 -10.44 -33.01
N ASN A 52 39.08 -9.58 -34.00
CA ASN A 52 39.78 -9.29 -35.26
C ASN A 52 39.81 -10.25 -36.49
N THR A 53 39.14 -9.73 -37.54
CA THR A 53 39.58 -9.46 -38.94
C THR A 53 39.83 -10.62 -39.92
N ALA A 54 39.05 -10.64 -41.02
CA ALA A 54 39.53 -10.65 -42.41
C ALA A 54 38.36 -10.50 -43.40
N GLU A 55 38.64 -9.78 -44.48
CA GLU A 55 37.78 -9.39 -45.60
C GLU A 55 37.62 -10.52 -46.61
N GLU A 56 36.51 -10.59 -47.35
CA GLU A 56 36.51 -10.62 -48.84
C GLU A 56 35.10 -10.48 -49.46
N GLU A 57 35.11 -9.99 -50.69
CA GLU A 57 34.14 -9.21 -51.45
C GLU A 57 32.83 -9.89 -51.91
N SER A 58 31.75 -9.11 -52.08
CA SER A 58 31.19 -8.85 -53.42
C SER A 58 30.02 -7.85 -53.45
N ASN A 59 30.12 -6.92 -54.40
CA ASN A 59 29.12 -6.04 -55.03
C ASN A 59 28.47 -4.87 -54.26
N SER A 60 28.69 -3.68 -54.82
CA SER A 60 28.18 -2.36 -54.40
C SER A 60 26.79 -2.05 -55.01
N PRO A 61 26.02 -1.07 -54.47
CA PRO A 61 26.30 0.34 -54.72
C PRO A 61 26.29 1.25 -53.47
N ALA A 62 27.11 2.31 -53.55
CA ALA A 62 27.09 3.59 -52.83
C ALA A 62 26.65 3.62 -51.35
N LYS A 63 27.63 3.83 -50.46
CA LYS A 63 27.51 4.23 -49.04
C LYS A 63 26.67 5.50 -48.78
N ALA A 64 26.08 6.15 -49.79
CA ALA A 64 25.38 7.42 -49.66
C ALA A 64 23.90 7.28 -49.23
N THR A 65 23.27 6.12 -49.43
CA THR A 65 21.84 5.90 -49.15
C THR A 65 21.62 5.01 -47.93
N SER A 66 22.38 5.16 -46.85
CA SER A 66 22.13 4.43 -45.60
C SER A 66 22.01 5.36 -44.39
N CYS A 67 21.29 4.94 -43.37
CA CYS A 67 21.17 5.66 -42.10
C CYS A 67 21.94 4.93 -41.00
N ASN A 68 23.12 5.44 -40.61
CA ASN A 68 23.96 4.86 -39.56
C ASN A 68 23.29 4.79 -38.18
N LEU A 69 22.24 5.58 -37.94
CA LEU A 69 21.50 5.58 -36.68
C LEU A 69 20.54 4.40 -36.56
N CYS A 70 19.86 4.07 -37.66
CA CYS A 70 18.84 3.02 -37.70
C CYS A 70 19.35 1.72 -38.34
N GLY A 71 20.56 1.73 -38.92
CA GLY A 71 21.15 0.57 -39.61
C GLY A 71 20.46 0.20 -40.92
N LEU A 72 19.62 1.09 -41.48
CA LEU A 72 18.84 0.83 -42.69
C LEU A 72 19.56 1.33 -43.95
N SER A 73 19.55 0.53 -45.00
CA SER A 73 19.97 0.90 -46.35
C SER A 73 18.76 1.17 -47.24
N PHE A 74 18.85 2.19 -48.10
CA PHE A 74 17.78 2.66 -48.95
C PHE A 74 18.19 2.57 -50.42
N ALA A 75 17.22 2.31 -51.29
CA ALA A 75 17.42 2.25 -52.73
C ALA A 75 17.61 3.64 -53.36
N SER A 76 17.10 4.70 -52.73
CA SER A 76 17.20 6.08 -53.24
C SER A 76 17.48 7.12 -52.14
N LEU A 77 18.01 8.28 -52.54
CA LEU A 77 18.20 9.44 -51.66
C LEU A 77 16.86 10.06 -51.21
N ALA A 78 15.79 9.88 -52.00
CA ALA A 78 14.45 10.34 -51.63
C ALA A 78 13.91 9.52 -50.45
N ASP A 79 14.13 8.21 -50.47
CA ASP A 79 13.71 7.30 -49.39
C ASP A 79 14.50 7.55 -48.11
N GLN A 80 15.80 7.83 -48.22
CA GLN A 80 16.62 8.22 -47.08
C GLN A 80 16.11 9.53 -46.44
N ARG A 81 15.73 10.53 -47.25
CA ARG A 81 15.16 11.81 -46.75
C ARG A 81 13.78 11.61 -46.12
N ASN A 82 12.97 10.70 -46.65
CA ASN A 82 11.69 10.35 -46.06
C ASN A 82 11.87 9.58 -44.75
N HIS A 83 12.83 8.67 -44.67
CA HIS A 83 13.19 7.98 -43.44
C HIS A 83 13.68 8.93 -42.35
N VAL A 84 14.56 9.89 -42.66
CA VAL A 84 15.05 10.87 -41.66
C VAL A 84 13.91 11.75 -41.11
N ARG A 85 12.82 11.92 -41.88
CA ARG A 85 11.60 12.61 -41.44
C ARG A 85 10.58 11.68 -40.78
N SER A 86 10.80 10.36 -40.76
CA SER A 86 9.87 9.40 -40.19
C SER A 86 9.99 9.32 -38.67
N ASP A 87 8.90 8.91 -38.03
CA ASP A 87 8.84 8.80 -36.57
C ASP A 87 9.80 7.72 -36.03
N LEU A 88 10.09 6.68 -36.83
CA LEU A 88 11.10 5.66 -36.50
C LEU A 88 12.48 6.27 -36.30
N HIS A 89 12.91 7.18 -37.20
CA HIS A 89 14.19 7.85 -37.09
C HIS A 89 14.23 8.80 -35.88
N GLY A 90 13.17 9.58 -35.69
CA GLY A 90 13.03 10.48 -34.52
C GLY A 90 13.03 9.73 -33.18
N TYR A 91 12.40 8.56 -33.14
CA TYR A 91 12.39 7.68 -31.97
C TYR A 91 13.78 7.10 -31.67
N ASN A 92 14.44 6.53 -32.68
CA ASN A 92 15.79 5.97 -32.54
C ASN A 92 16.85 7.02 -32.19
N LEU A 93 16.68 8.26 -32.66
CA LEU A 93 17.54 9.38 -32.27
C LEU A 93 17.43 9.67 -30.78
N LYS A 94 16.21 9.73 -30.25
CA LYS A 94 15.95 9.97 -28.83
C LYS A 94 16.35 8.78 -27.96
N GLN A 95 16.24 7.55 -28.44
CA GLN A 95 16.77 6.34 -27.77
C GLN A 95 18.30 6.38 -27.66
N LYS A 96 19.00 6.76 -28.74
CA LYS A 96 20.46 6.87 -28.73
C LYS A 96 20.96 7.97 -27.78
N ILE A 97 20.26 9.11 -27.72
CA ILE A 97 20.56 10.19 -26.74
C ILE A 97 20.42 9.67 -25.29
N LYS A 98 19.50 8.72 -25.05
CA LYS A 98 19.30 8.07 -23.75
C LYS A 98 20.20 6.85 -23.53
N GLY A 99 21.09 6.52 -24.45
CA GLY A 99 22.00 5.35 -24.36
C GLY A 99 21.33 3.99 -24.59
N ALA A 100 20.09 3.95 -25.11
CA ALA A 100 19.38 2.72 -25.42
C ALA A 100 19.63 2.26 -26.86
N LYS A 101 19.43 0.95 -27.13
CA LYS A 101 19.65 0.35 -28.45
C LYS A 101 18.57 0.82 -29.45
N PRO A 102 18.93 1.09 -30.72
CA PRO A 102 17.96 1.45 -31.76
C PRO A 102 17.00 0.29 -32.02
N VAL A 103 15.76 0.63 -32.34
CA VAL A 103 14.63 -0.29 -32.55
C VAL A 103 14.37 -0.45 -34.05
N GLY A 104 14.06 -1.67 -34.49
CA GLY A 104 13.74 -1.97 -35.89
C GLY A 104 12.31 -1.55 -36.28
N GLU A 105 12.00 -1.56 -37.58
CA GLU A 105 10.68 -1.17 -38.11
C GLU A 105 9.54 -2.05 -37.56
N ALA A 106 9.69 -3.38 -37.58
CA ALA A 106 8.69 -4.32 -37.06
C ALA A 106 8.46 -4.20 -35.54
N GLU A 107 9.50 -3.86 -34.78
CA GLU A 107 9.39 -3.64 -33.35
C GLU A 107 8.68 -2.32 -33.04
N PHE A 108 8.93 -1.29 -33.85
CA PHE A 108 8.29 0.01 -33.74
C PHE A 108 6.79 -0.05 -34.07
N GLU A 109 6.38 -0.80 -35.09
CA GLU A 109 4.97 -1.04 -35.41
C GLU A 109 4.24 -1.76 -34.28
N LYS A 110 4.89 -2.75 -33.65
CA LYS A 110 4.35 -3.44 -32.47
C LYS A 110 4.17 -2.48 -31.28
N LEU A 111 5.15 -1.60 -31.04
CA LEU A 111 5.08 -0.58 -29.98
C LEU A 111 3.94 0.42 -30.21
N ILE A 112 3.62 0.74 -31.46
CA ILE A 112 2.47 1.58 -31.83
C ILE A 112 1.14 0.82 -31.64
N GLY A 113 1.05 -0.43 -32.08
CA GLY A 113 -0.15 -1.27 -31.90
C GLY A 113 -0.53 -1.44 -30.42
N ASP A 114 0.47 -1.71 -29.56
CA ASP A 114 0.28 -1.80 -28.10
C ASP A 114 -0.17 -0.46 -27.46
N LEU A 115 0.07 0.68 -28.14
CA LEU A 115 -0.35 2.01 -27.69
C LEU A 115 -1.82 2.27 -28.05
N ASP A 116 -2.25 1.90 -29.25
CA ASP A 116 -3.63 2.05 -29.71
C ASP A 116 -4.60 1.11 -28.98
N GLU A 117 -4.21 -0.14 -28.70
CA GLU A 117 -5.01 -1.05 -27.87
C GLU A 117 -5.19 -0.54 -26.42
N SER A 118 -4.23 0.26 -25.94
CA SER A 118 -4.29 0.86 -24.60
C SER A 118 -5.09 2.18 -24.55
N ILE A 119 -5.29 2.85 -25.70
CA ILE A 119 -6.04 4.12 -25.81
C ILE A 119 -7.50 3.89 -26.19
N SER A 120 -7.80 2.89 -27.03
CA SER A 120 -9.18 2.53 -27.44
C SER A 120 -10.06 1.97 -26.30
N GLY A 121 -9.47 1.77 -25.12
CA GLY A 121 -10.16 1.24 -23.94
C GLY A 121 -10.92 2.26 -23.08
N SER A 122 -10.85 3.57 -23.32
CA SER A 122 -11.57 4.57 -22.48
C SER A 122 -11.74 5.96 -23.12
N GLU A 123 -12.73 6.15 -24.01
CA GLU A 123 -13.50 7.41 -24.10
C GLU A 123 -14.87 7.23 -24.79
N SER A 124 -15.94 7.59 -24.08
CA SER A 124 -17.31 7.84 -24.56
C SER A 124 -18.05 8.44 -23.36
N SER A 125 -18.63 9.64 -23.36
CA SER A 125 -18.87 10.67 -24.36
C SER A 125 -19.30 11.93 -23.57
N GLU A 126 -18.71 13.09 -23.82
CA GLU A 126 -19.35 14.38 -23.54
C GLU A 126 -18.80 15.42 -24.52
N SER A 127 -19.71 16.13 -25.19
CA SER A 127 -19.53 16.95 -26.39
C SER A 127 -19.58 18.46 -26.10
N ASP A 128 -18.69 19.20 -26.80
CA ASP A 128 -18.79 20.57 -27.36
C ASP A 128 -18.88 21.77 -26.38
N GLU A 129 -18.27 22.96 -26.58
CA GLU A 129 -17.74 23.71 -27.73
C GLU A 129 -16.80 24.84 -27.21
N ASP A 130 -15.73 25.20 -27.93
CA ASP A 130 -15.36 26.61 -28.25
C ASP A 130 -14.04 26.68 -29.06
N GLU A 131 -14.14 27.39 -30.18
CA GLU A 131 -13.13 27.61 -31.23
C GLU A 131 -12.03 28.60 -30.78
N ASP A 132 -10.76 28.36 -31.18
CA ASP A 132 -9.93 29.37 -31.85
C ASP A 132 -8.54 28.85 -32.26
N ALA A 133 -8.04 29.47 -33.33
CA ALA A 133 -6.94 29.09 -34.22
C ALA A 133 -5.54 28.93 -33.58
N ASP A 134 -4.80 27.90 -34.03
CA ASP A 134 -3.55 28.04 -34.83
C ASP A 134 -2.91 26.65 -35.08
N GLY A 135 -2.61 26.35 -36.34
CA GLY A 135 -2.20 25.03 -36.80
C GLY A 135 -0.70 24.82 -36.74
N THR A 136 -0.19 24.00 -35.80
CA THR A 136 1.11 23.27 -35.92
C THR A 136 1.39 22.28 -34.77
N LYS A 137 0.45 21.42 -34.35
CA LYS A 137 0.67 20.48 -33.22
C LYS A 137 0.32 19.00 -33.42
N ALA A 138 0.36 18.47 -34.64
CA ALA A 138 0.02 17.07 -34.89
C ALA A 138 1.19 16.06 -34.83
N LYS A 139 2.46 16.48 -34.70
CA LYS A 139 3.62 15.57 -34.85
C LYS A 139 4.31 15.13 -33.55
N GLU A 140 3.94 15.71 -32.41
CA GLU A 140 4.57 15.37 -31.13
C GLU A 140 3.83 14.30 -30.32
N SER A 141 2.56 14.00 -30.60
CA SER A 141 1.70 13.22 -29.69
C SER A 141 2.09 11.74 -29.56
N THR A 142 2.39 11.06 -30.67
CA THR A 142 2.73 9.62 -30.70
C THR A 142 4.11 9.36 -30.10
N LEU A 143 5.11 10.14 -30.53
CA LEU A 143 6.46 10.04 -29.99
C LEU A 143 6.53 10.44 -28.51
N SER A 144 5.81 11.47 -28.08
CA SER A 144 5.79 11.87 -26.67
C SER A 144 5.01 10.87 -25.80
N ALA A 145 3.96 10.24 -26.31
CA ALA A 145 3.25 9.15 -25.63
C ALA A 145 4.14 7.90 -25.44
N LEU A 146 4.85 7.47 -26.48
CA LEU A 146 5.82 6.36 -26.41
C LEU A 146 6.95 6.67 -25.43
N LEU A 147 7.53 7.87 -25.49
CA LEU A 147 8.58 8.31 -24.56
C LEU A 147 8.10 8.39 -23.10
N LYS A 148 6.83 8.75 -22.87
CA LYS A 148 6.23 8.85 -21.53
C LYS A 148 5.91 7.47 -20.95
N LYS A 149 5.47 6.51 -21.78
CA LYS A 149 5.33 5.09 -21.40
C LYS A 149 6.70 4.49 -21.08
N GLN A 150 7.72 4.77 -21.88
CA GLN A 150 9.08 4.29 -21.65
C GLN A 150 9.73 4.96 -20.43
N ALA A 151 9.51 6.26 -20.17
CA ALA A 151 9.96 6.96 -18.94
C ALA A 151 9.33 6.36 -17.68
N LYS A 152 8.11 5.83 -17.78
CA LYS A 152 7.43 5.10 -16.70
C LYS A 152 8.02 3.70 -16.46
N ILE A 153 8.72 3.15 -17.45
CA ILE A 153 9.42 1.85 -17.39
C ILE A 153 10.91 2.02 -17.02
N SER A 154 11.51 3.18 -17.32
CA SER A 154 12.95 3.47 -17.13
C SER A 154 13.30 4.18 -15.82
N ASP A 155 12.40 4.20 -14.85
CA ASP A 155 12.72 4.47 -13.43
C ASP A 155 12.68 3.16 -12.61
N PRO A 156 13.60 2.19 -12.87
CA PRO A 156 13.61 0.91 -12.19
C PRO A 156 14.10 1.02 -10.74
N GLU A 157 14.81 2.09 -10.36
CA GLU A 157 15.39 2.17 -9.01
C GLU A 157 14.33 2.31 -7.91
N PHE A 158 13.14 2.85 -8.25
CA PHE A 158 12.01 2.92 -7.33
C PHE A 158 10.93 1.84 -7.54
N ASP A 159 10.70 1.38 -8.78
CA ASP A 159 9.61 0.45 -9.10
C ASP A 159 10.03 -1.04 -9.15
N GLU A 160 11.34 -1.34 -9.18
CA GLU A 160 11.86 -2.72 -9.19
C GLU A 160 11.62 -3.49 -7.87
N PHE A 161 11.14 -2.85 -6.81
CA PHE A 161 10.75 -3.57 -5.58
C PHE A 161 9.23 -3.83 -5.45
N SER A 162 8.36 -3.16 -6.21
CA SER A 162 6.90 -3.37 -6.07
C SER A 162 6.41 -4.60 -6.85
N SER A 163 7.10 -4.99 -7.94
CA SER A 163 6.68 -6.05 -8.85
C SER A 163 7.62 -7.27 -8.88
N ARG A 164 8.83 -7.18 -8.32
CA ARG A 164 9.66 -8.37 -8.01
C ARG A 164 9.53 -8.73 -6.53
N LYS A 165 8.40 -9.32 -6.16
CA LYS A 165 8.49 -10.43 -5.20
C LYS A 165 9.38 -11.47 -5.89
N LYS A 166 10.70 -11.42 -5.65
CA LYS A 166 11.45 -12.67 -5.64
C LYS A 166 10.64 -13.54 -4.70
N GLN A 167 10.02 -14.59 -5.23
CA GLN A 167 9.62 -15.73 -4.44
C GLN A 167 10.93 -16.23 -3.81
N ARG A 168 11.39 -15.58 -2.74
CA ARG A 168 12.12 -16.27 -1.68
C ARG A 168 11.16 -17.40 -1.37
N GLY A 169 11.59 -18.64 -1.56
CA GLY A 169 10.76 -19.84 -1.40
C GLY A 169 10.14 -19.90 0.01
N PRO A 170 9.75 -21.08 0.51
CA PRO A 170 9.52 -21.20 1.95
C PRO A 170 10.87 -20.89 2.63
N GLY A 171 11.10 -19.62 2.99
CA GLY A 171 12.35 -19.18 3.58
C GLY A 171 12.60 -19.93 4.88
N LYS A 172 13.85 -19.91 5.35
CA LYS A 172 14.21 -20.51 6.65
C LYS A 172 13.17 -20.12 7.72
N PRO A 173 12.72 -21.07 8.57
CA PRO A 173 11.68 -20.83 9.54
C PRO A 173 12.05 -19.67 10.47
N PRO A 174 11.10 -18.81 10.88
CA PRO A 174 11.39 -17.57 11.61
C PRO A 174 11.98 -17.79 13.00
N LEU A 175 11.86 -19.00 13.55
CA LEU A 175 12.36 -19.42 14.86
C LEU A 175 13.47 -20.46 14.67
N MET A 176 14.50 -20.38 15.50
CA MET A 176 15.48 -21.44 15.72
C MET A 176 15.11 -22.17 17.00
N TRP A 177 15.10 -23.50 16.93
CA TRP A 177 14.74 -24.34 18.06
C TRP A 177 15.98 -24.91 18.72
N PHE A 178 15.97 -24.88 20.05
CA PHE A 178 17.03 -25.40 20.91
C PHE A 178 16.44 -26.43 21.86
N THR A 179 17.24 -27.43 22.18
CA THR A 179 16.96 -28.44 23.20
C THR A 179 18.02 -28.35 24.28
N SER A 180 17.70 -28.84 25.47
CA SER A 180 18.65 -28.93 26.57
C SER A 180 18.31 -30.16 27.40
N PRO A 181 19.30 -30.97 27.83
CA PRO A 181 19.10 -32.07 28.78
C PRO A 181 18.52 -31.64 30.13
N SER A 182 18.55 -30.34 30.45
CA SER A 182 18.02 -29.78 31.70
C SER A 182 16.50 -29.53 31.64
N ILE A 183 15.92 -29.63 30.44
CA ILE A 183 14.51 -29.40 30.15
C ILE A 183 13.91 -30.75 29.69
N PRO A 184 12.62 -31.02 29.95
CA PRO A 184 11.97 -32.23 29.44
C PRO A 184 12.15 -32.39 27.92
N ASP A 185 12.44 -33.60 27.45
CA ASP A 185 12.74 -33.89 26.03
C ASP A 185 11.61 -33.47 25.07
N ASN A 186 10.38 -33.44 25.58
CA ASN A 186 9.21 -32.98 24.85
C ASN A 186 9.10 -31.45 24.76
N VAL A 187 10.01 -30.66 25.33
CA VAL A 187 9.95 -29.18 25.31
C VAL A 187 11.14 -28.61 24.53
N SER A 188 10.84 -27.88 23.46
CA SER A 188 11.82 -27.14 22.65
C SER A 188 11.72 -25.64 22.90
N LEU A 189 12.88 -24.97 22.95
CA LEU A 189 13.00 -23.53 23.14
C LEU A 189 13.22 -22.82 21.81
N GLY A 190 12.33 -21.90 21.45
CA GLY A 190 12.37 -21.13 20.20
C GLY A 190 12.89 -19.72 20.40
N VAL A 191 13.89 -19.31 19.61
CA VAL A 191 14.40 -17.93 19.55
C VAL A 191 14.22 -17.39 18.13
N TYR A 192 13.78 -16.13 17.98
CA TYR A 192 13.61 -15.53 16.66
C TYR A 192 14.94 -15.35 15.94
N ARG A 193 15.02 -15.78 14.67
CA ARG A 193 16.17 -15.54 13.80
C ARG A 193 16.49 -14.06 13.62
N ALA A 194 15.45 -13.21 13.64
CA ALA A 194 15.57 -11.77 13.42
C ALA A 194 16.43 -11.02 14.46
N ILE A 195 16.74 -11.65 15.61
CA ILE A 195 17.61 -11.11 16.67
C ILE A 195 19.10 -11.22 16.31
N PHE A 196 19.44 -12.09 15.36
CA PHE A 196 20.81 -12.32 14.91
C PHE A 196 21.13 -11.44 13.69
N SER A 197 22.40 -11.08 13.53
CA SER A 197 22.90 -10.37 12.34
C SER A 197 22.84 -11.28 11.09
N ASN A 198 23.03 -10.72 9.89
CA ASN A 198 22.99 -11.55 8.67
C ASN A 198 24.12 -12.59 8.66
N THR A 199 25.31 -12.20 9.11
CA THR A 199 26.48 -13.11 9.20
C THR A 199 26.23 -14.23 10.21
N GLU A 200 25.64 -13.90 11.36
CA GLU A 200 25.28 -14.88 12.40
C GLU A 200 24.17 -15.85 11.94
N GLN A 201 23.32 -15.47 10.98
CA GLN A 201 22.27 -16.34 10.42
C GLN A 201 22.78 -17.30 9.35
N GLU A 202 23.91 -16.97 8.71
CA GLU A 202 24.56 -17.81 7.71
C GLU A 202 25.35 -18.94 8.38
N GLU A 203 25.97 -18.65 9.53
CA GLU A 203 26.75 -19.60 10.34
C GLU A 203 25.91 -20.25 11.45
N GLU A 204 24.95 -21.11 11.07
CA GLU A 204 24.02 -21.74 12.04
C GLU A 204 24.74 -22.58 13.12
N SER A 205 25.93 -23.09 12.82
CA SER A 205 26.79 -23.83 13.75
C SER A 205 27.31 -22.99 14.92
N HIS A 206 27.54 -21.68 14.73
CA HIS A 206 28.08 -20.77 15.76
C HIS A 206 27.00 -19.97 16.49
N VAL A 207 25.71 -20.27 16.26
CA VAL A 207 24.58 -19.54 16.88
C VAL A 207 24.61 -19.66 18.41
N LEU A 208 25.03 -20.81 18.96
CA LEU A 208 25.13 -21.02 20.40
C LEU A 208 26.24 -20.17 21.05
N GLU A 209 27.39 -20.07 20.40
CA GLU A 209 28.49 -19.22 20.87
C GLU A 209 28.09 -17.75 20.81
N THR A 210 27.37 -17.36 19.76
CA THR A 210 26.82 -16.02 19.57
C THR A 210 25.80 -15.70 20.66
N LEU A 211 24.91 -16.65 20.99
CA LEU A 211 23.94 -16.49 22.07
C LEU A 211 24.62 -16.33 23.43
N ARG A 212 25.70 -17.07 23.69
CA ARG A 212 26.53 -16.92 24.90
C ARG A 212 27.21 -15.56 24.96
N LYS A 213 27.74 -15.06 23.84
CA LYS A 213 28.38 -13.73 23.75
C LYS A 213 27.40 -12.57 23.95
N LYS A 214 26.13 -12.75 23.56
CA LYS A 214 25.07 -11.73 23.70
C LYS A 214 24.42 -11.69 25.08
N GLN A 215 24.92 -12.44 26.07
CA GLN A 215 24.40 -12.36 27.45
C GLN A 215 24.86 -11.07 28.12
N LEU A 216 23.91 -10.37 28.74
CA LEU A 216 24.13 -9.06 29.35
C LEU A 216 23.84 -9.12 30.85
N SER A 217 24.75 -8.58 31.66
CA SER A 217 24.51 -8.43 33.09
C SER A 217 23.43 -7.36 33.34
N PRO A 218 22.48 -7.60 34.25
CA PRO A 218 21.46 -6.61 34.61
C PRO A 218 22.11 -5.33 35.13
N LYS A 219 21.90 -4.20 34.44
CA LYS A 219 22.38 -2.87 34.87
C LYS A 219 21.20 -2.01 35.31
N GLN A 220 21.40 -1.18 36.34
CA GLN A 220 20.43 -0.15 36.67
C GLN A 220 20.35 0.86 35.52
N PRO A 221 19.13 1.28 35.11
CA PRO A 221 18.99 2.20 34.00
C PRO A 221 19.68 3.53 34.32
N PRO A 222 20.35 4.18 33.35
CA PRO A 222 20.85 5.53 33.55
C PRO A 222 19.66 6.42 33.97
N LYS A 223 19.83 7.22 35.03
CA LYS A 223 18.83 8.19 35.49
C LYS A 223 18.74 9.33 34.49
N ILE A 224 18.09 9.10 33.36
CA ILE A 224 17.83 10.13 32.35
C ILE A 224 16.67 10.97 32.88
N LYS A 225 16.96 12.20 33.34
CA LYS A 225 15.93 13.23 33.47
C LYS A 225 15.53 13.62 32.05
N ALA A 226 14.41 13.07 31.57
CA ALA A 226 13.90 13.39 30.24
C ALA A 226 13.53 14.89 30.21
N ASN A 227 14.19 15.66 29.34
CA ASN A 227 13.63 16.94 28.91
C ASN A 227 12.38 16.68 28.05
N GLU A 228 11.51 17.68 27.85
CA GLU A 228 10.20 17.61 27.15
C GLU A 228 10.20 16.91 25.77
N ALA A 229 11.37 16.66 25.17
CA ALA A 229 11.56 15.98 23.88
C ALA A 229 12.01 14.49 23.98
N GLY A 230 12.29 13.95 25.17
CA GLY A 230 12.66 12.54 25.33
C GLY A 230 14.05 12.16 24.78
N VAL A 231 14.94 13.13 24.57
CA VAL A 231 16.32 12.91 24.10
C VAL A 231 17.27 12.98 25.30
N PRO A 232 18.06 11.93 25.60
CA PRO A 232 19.11 12.01 26.61
C PRO A 232 20.23 12.97 26.17
N PRO A 233 20.91 13.66 27.11
CA PRO A 233 22.01 14.56 26.77
C PRO A 233 23.15 13.81 26.04
N PRO A 234 23.85 14.46 25.09
CA PRO A 234 24.93 13.82 24.34
C PRO A 234 26.07 13.44 25.28
N GLY A 235 26.44 12.15 25.29
CA GLY A 235 27.55 11.61 26.10
C GLY A 235 27.17 10.48 27.09
N ILE A 236 25.90 10.07 27.16
CA ILE A 236 25.50 8.90 27.96
C ILE A 236 25.68 7.63 27.11
N ASP A 237 26.53 6.71 27.55
CA ASP A 237 26.60 5.36 27.00
C ASP A 237 25.33 4.59 27.40
N ILE A 238 24.45 4.37 26.42
CA ILE A 238 23.16 3.68 26.58
C ILE A 238 23.37 2.16 26.68
N GLY A 239 24.56 1.66 26.32
CA GLY A 239 24.83 0.24 26.14
C GLY A 239 24.14 -0.33 24.89
N PRO A 240 24.12 -1.67 24.73
CA PRO A 240 23.48 -2.31 23.59
C PRO A 240 21.97 -2.03 23.62
N HIS A 241 21.44 -1.56 22.51
CA HIS A 241 20.03 -1.17 22.40
C HIS A 241 19.46 -1.38 21.00
N TYR A 242 18.14 -1.49 20.94
CA TYR A 242 17.36 -1.62 19.69
C TYR A 242 16.54 -0.38 19.41
N PHE A 243 16.45 -0.04 18.12
CA PHE A 243 15.51 0.95 17.61
C PHE A 243 14.32 0.25 16.98
N LEU A 244 13.11 0.54 17.46
CA LEU A 244 11.86 -0.01 16.95
C LEU A 244 10.98 1.12 16.39
N CYS A 245 10.52 0.96 15.16
CA CYS A 245 9.71 1.97 14.47
C CYS A 245 8.53 1.32 13.74
N MET A 246 7.34 1.90 13.90
CA MET A 246 6.12 1.51 13.20
C MET A 246 5.41 2.74 12.63
N ILE A 247 5.10 2.71 11.34
CA ILE A 247 4.34 3.74 10.65
C ILE A 247 3.22 3.13 9.80
N GLY A 248 2.01 3.66 9.97
CA GLY A 248 0.84 3.18 9.23
C GLY A 248 -0.46 3.89 9.56
N GLY A 249 -1.26 4.17 8.52
CA GLY A 249 -2.61 4.75 8.68
C GLY A 249 -2.63 6.08 9.44
N GLY A 250 -1.58 6.89 9.31
CA GLY A 250 -1.45 8.16 10.03
C GLY A 250 -1.01 8.03 11.50
N HIS A 251 -0.64 6.83 11.93
CA HIS A 251 0.01 6.60 13.22
C HIS A 251 1.51 6.37 13.01
N PHE A 252 2.31 6.98 13.87
CA PHE A 252 3.73 6.73 13.98
C PHE A 252 4.06 6.43 15.44
N ALA A 253 4.88 5.42 15.67
CA ALA A 253 5.44 5.11 16.97
C ALA A 253 6.90 4.70 16.78
N ALA A 254 7.80 5.32 17.54
CA ALA A 254 9.20 4.93 17.61
C ALA A 254 9.66 4.82 19.06
N MET A 255 10.58 3.90 19.31
CA MET A 255 11.09 3.61 20.64
C MET A 255 12.53 3.11 20.56
N ILE A 256 13.33 3.51 21.53
CA ILE A 256 14.70 3.04 21.78
C ILE A 256 14.69 2.30 23.11
N VAL A 257 15.09 1.04 23.07
CA VAL A 257 15.04 0.14 24.23
C VAL A 257 16.42 -0.44 24.48
N ALA A 258 16.92 -0.30 25.71
CA ALA A 258 18.15 -0.94 26.11
C ALA A 258 17.93 -2.45 26.34
N LEU A 259 18.88 -3.26 25.90
CA LEU A 259 18.81 -4.71 25.96
C LEU A 259 19.06 -5.26 27.37
N ALA A 260 19.76 -4.52 28.22
CA ALA A 260 19.99 -4.91 29.60
C ALA A 260 18.67 -4.84 30.41
N PRO A 261 18.25 -5.95 31.05
CA PRO A 261 17.00 -5.97 31.80
C PRO A 261 17.12 -5.19 33.10
N LYS A 262 16.04 -4.50 33.48
CA LYS A 262 15.90 -3.90 34.81
C LYS A 262 15.27 -4.92 35.75
N ILE A 263 15.92 -5.16 36.88
CA ILE A 263 15.37 -5.95 37.97
C ILE A 263 14.45 -5.05 38.80
N GLY A 264 13.14 -5.32 38.77
CA GLY A 264 12.15 -4.69 39.64
C GLY A 264 11.63 -5.69 40.67
N LYS A 265 11.41 -5.23 41.91
CA LYS A 265 10.70 -6.02 42.93
C LYS A 265 9.21 -5.74 42.85
N ASN A 266 8.41 -6.78 42.65
CA ASN A 266 6.95 -6.68 42.69
C ASN A 266 6.43 -6.83 44.13
N HIS A 267 5.18 -6.43 44.37
CA HIS A 267 4.50 -6.61 45.67
C HIS A 267 4.35 -8.10 46.08
N THR A 268 4.59 -9.03 45.14
CA THR A 268 4.55 -10.49 45.34
C THR A 268 5.91 -11.11 45.65
N GLY A 269 6.98 -10.31 45.76
CA GLY A 269 8.32 -10.81 46.11
C GLY A 269 9.10 -11.50 44.99
N PHE A 270 8.56 -11.56 43.77
CA PHE A 270 9.24 -12.10 42.59
C PHE A 270 9.97 -11.00 41.80
N ASP A 271 11.18 -11.30 41.32
CA ASP A 271 11.98 -10.42 40.46
C ASP A 271 11.38 -10.35 39.05
N GLU A 272 10.68 -9.27 38.73
CA GLU A 272 10.17 -9.04 37.37
C GLU A 272 11.24 -8.30 36.55
N ARG A 273 11.68 -8.96 35.48
CA ARG A 273 12.59 -8.37 34.49
C ARG A 273 11.76 -7.49 33.56
N SER A 274 12.01 -6.19 33.61
CA SER A 274 11.31 -5.21 32.78
C SER A 274 12.26 -4.58 31.76
N ALA A 275 11.73 -4.27 30.58
CA ALA A 275 12.46 -3.61 29.52
C ALA A 275 12.74 -2.13 29.87
N THR A 276 13.97 -1.68 29.68
CA THR A 276 14.35 -0.28 29.93
C THR A 276 14.12 0.55 28.67
N VAL A 277 13.08 1.38 28.67
CA VAL A 277 12.81 2.34 27.59
C VAL A 277 13.67 3.57 27.77
N VAL A 278 14.55 3.84 26.82
CA VAL A 278 15.48 4.99 26.82
C VAL A 278 14.77 6.23 26.30
N ALA A 279 14.10 6.10 25.16
CA ALA A 279 13.34 7.16 24.51
C ALA A 279 12.13 6.56 23.78
N HIS A 280 11.00 7.27 23.78
CA HIS A 280 9.83 6.89 22.99
C HIS A 280 9.10 8.13 22.48
N LYS A 281 8.51 8.04 21.29
CA LYS A 281 7.68 9.09 20.72
C LYS A 281 6.58 8.48 19.86
N THR A 282 5.39 9.04 19.95
CA THR A 282 4.24 8.64 19.12
C THR A 282 3.58 9.86 18.51
N PHE A 283 3.26 9.81 17.22
CA PHE A 283 2.50 10.82 16.51
C PHE A 283 1.20 10.24 15.97
N HIS A 284 0.17 11.07 15.88
CA HIS A 284 -1.05 10.72 15.18
C HIS A 284 -1.55 11.92 14.37
N ARG A 285 -1.74 11.70 13.07
CA ARG A 285 -2.40 12.64 12.16
C ARG A 285 -3.44 11.90 11.34
N TYR A 286 -4.60 12.52 11.13
CA TYR A 286 -5.67 11.92 10.34
C TYR A 286 -5.35 12.01 8.85
N THR A 287 -4.87 10.91 8.26
CA THR A 287 -4.46 10.80 6.85
C THR A 287 -5.40 9.93 6.00
N THR A 288 -6.15 9.01 6.62
CA THR A 288 -7.02 8.04 5.92
C THR A 288 -8.49 8.43 5.93
N ARG A 289 -9.28 7.95 4.94
CA ARG A 289 -10.76 8.10 4.91
C ARG A 289 -11.48 7.19 5.91
N ARG A 290 -12.49 7.73 6.61
CA ARG A 290 -13.36 6.93 7.51
C ARG A 290 -14.10 5.90 6.64
N LYS A 291 -14.19 4.65 7.09
CA LYS A 291 -14.82 3.48 6.43
C LYS A 291 -14.11 2.92 5.17
N GLN A 292 -13.48 3.75 4.34
CA GLN A 292 -12.84 3.26 3.11
C GLN A 292 -11.41 2.71 3.31
N GLY A 293 -10.71 3.15 4.36
CA GLY A 293 -9.31 2.76 4.60
C GLY A 293 -8.33 3.32 3.55
N GLY A 294 -7.02 3.18 3.79
CA GLY A 294 -5.97 3.63 2.88
C GLY A 294 -5.55 5.10 3.02
N SER A 295 -4.28 5.41 2.69
CA SER A 295 -3.74 6.78 2.67
C SER A 295 -4.29 7.58 1.48
N GLN A 296 -4.38 8.90 1.62
CA GLN A 296 -4.89 9.78 0.56
C GLN A 296 -3.96 9.77 -0.65
N SER A 297 -2.64 9.79 -0.45
CA SER A 297 -1.64 9.67 -1.52
C SER A 297 -1.78 8.37 -2.34
N ALA A 298 -2.09 7.24 -1.70
CA ALA A 298 -2.27 5.97 -2.42
C ALA A 298 -3.54 6.00 -3.28
N ASN A 299 -4.62 6.59 -2.77
CA ASN A 299 -5.85 6.74 -3.53
C ASN A 299 -5.71 7.75 -4.68
N ASP A 300 -4.99 8.85 -4.44
CA ASP A 300 -4.69 9.86 -5.46
C ASP A 300 -3.87 9.24 -6.61
N ASN A 301 -2.90 8.37 -6.30
CA ASN A 301 -2.10 7.68 -7.32
C ASN A 301 -2.91 6.60 -8.08
N ALA A 302 -3.92 5.99 -7.45
CA ALA A 302 -4.71 4.91 -8.04
C ALA A 302 -5.94 5.41 -8.83
N LYS A 303 -6.61 6.46 -8.35
CA LYS A 303 -7.90 6.95 -8.88
C LYS A 303 -7.86 8.41 -9.33
N GLY A 304 -6.68 9.03 -9.35
CA GLY A 304 -6.50 10.44 -9.68
C GLY A 304 -6.69 11.37 -8.47
N ASN A 305 -6.13 12.57 -8.61
CA ASN A 305 -6.14 13.58 -7.55
C ASN A 305 -7.56 14.12 -7.31
N ALA A 306 -8.16 13.79 -6.17
CA ALA A 306 -9.42 14.41 -5.77
C ALA A 306 -9.18 15.86 -5.28
N HIS A 307 -9.97 16.83 -5.74
CA HIS A 307 -9.89 18.25 -5.37
C HIS A 307 -10.98 18.67 -4.38
N SER A 308 -11.04 18.00 -3.22
CA SER A 308 -11.98 18.33 -2.14
C SER A 308 -11.24 18.92 -0.93
N ALA A 309 -11.92 19.74 -0.11
CA ALA A 309 -11.36 20.22 1.15
C ALA A 309 -10.89 19.06 2.07
N GLY A 310 -11.61 17.94 2.06
CA GLY A 310 -11.25 16.75 2.82
C GLY A 310 -10.03 15.99 2.27
N SER A 311 -9.71 16.10 0.97
CA SER A 311 -8.49 15.52 0.40
C SER A 311 -7.28 16.43 0.58
N SER A 312 -7.44 17.75 0.48
CA SER A 312 -6.35 18.70 0.74
C SER A 312 -5.87 18.64 2.20
N ILE A 313 -6.79 18.58 3.17
CA ILE A 313 -6.44 18.45 4.60
C ILE A 313 -5.67 17.14 4.86
N ARG A 314 -6.05 16.02 4.23
CA ARG A 314 -5.33 14.75 4.37
C ARG A 314 -3.93 14.81 3.76
N ARG A 315 -3.76 15.46 2.59
CA ARG A 315 -2.44 15.69 1.99
C ARG A 315 -1.55 16.53 2.89
N TYR A 316 -2.09 17.62 3.45
CA TYR A 316 -1.36 18.45 4.42
C TYR A 316 -0.98 17.67 5.68
N ASN A 317 -1.89 16.84 6.20
CA ASN A 317 -1.59 15.99 7.36
C ASN A 317 -0.53 14.92 7.04
N GLU A 318 -0.51 14.38 5.81
CA GLU A 318 0.53 13.46 5.37
C GLU A 318 1.89 14.17 5.27
N THR A 319 1.96 15.37 4.69
CA THR A 319 3.22 16.14 4.60
C THR A 319 3.72 16.58 5.97
N ALA A 320 2.82 17.03 6.85
CA ALA A 320 3.16 17.38 8.23
C ALA A 320 3.67 16.16 9.02
N LEU A 321 3.05 14.99 8.86
CA LEU A 321 3.53 13.75 9.48
C LEU A 321 4.93 13.38 8.97
N ILE A 322 5.18 13.53 7.67
CA ILE A 322 6.51 13.28 7.08
C ILE A 322 7.57 14.21 7.69
N ALA A 323 7.25 15.51 7.85
CA ALA A 323 8.17 16.48 8.43
C ALA A 323 8.50 16.15 9.90
N GLU A 324 7.48 15.88 10.72
CA GLU A 324 7.65 15.52 12.14
C GLU A 324 8.46 14.22 12.32
N VAL A 325 8.22 13.22 11.47
CA VAL A 325 8.98 11.96 11.52
C VAL A 325 10.45 12.19 11.16
N ARG A 326 10.73 13.01 10.13
CA ARG A 326 12.12 13.32 9.73
C ARG A 326 12.86 14.14 10.77
N GLU A 327 12.19 15.13 11.37
CA GLU A 327 12.74 15.91 12.48
C GLU A 327 13.08 15.01 13.68
N LEU A 328 12.18 14.09 14.04
CA LEU A 328 12.45 13.13 15.11
C LEU A 328 13.65 12.23 14.78
N LEU A 329 13.71 11.65 13.58
CA LEU A 329 14.82 10.79 13.17
C LEU A 329 16.16 11.55 13.21
N SER A 330 16.18 12.81 12.77
CA SER A 330 17.36 13.67 12.87
C SER A 330 17.77 13.92 14.32
N SER A 331 16.82 14.18 15.21
CA SER A 331 17.11 14.36 16.65
C SER A 331 17.65 13.09 17.32
N TRP A 332 17.24 11.92 16.82
CA TRP A 332 17.64 10.61 17.35
C TRP A 332 18.80 9.98 16.60
N LYS A 333 19.39 10.67 15.63
CA LYS A 333 20.46 10.16 14.76
C LYS A 333 21.58 9.46 15.55
N ASN A 334 22.10 10.10 16.59
CA ASN A 334 23.20 9.55 17.40
C ASN A 334 22.82 8.23 18.09
N MET A 335 21.56 8.09 18.53
CA MET A 335 21.07 6.86 19.15
C MET A 335 20.73 5.80 18.09
N ILE A 336 20.24 6.19 16.91
CA ILE A 336 19.97 5.24 15.82
C ILE A 336 21.29 4.67 15.26
N ASP A 337 22.31 5.52 15.11
CA ASP A 337 23.61 5.12 14.57
C ASP A 337 24.33 4.12 15.50
N THR A 338 24.13 4.22 16.81
CA THR A 338 24.69 3.31 17.82
C THR A 338 23.83 2.06 18.10
N ALA A 339 22.66 1.92 17.45
CA ALA A 339 21.80 0.77 17.64
C ALA A 339 22.34 -0.50 16.97
N ASP A 340 22.18 -1.63 17.64
CA ASP A 340 22.62 -2.95 17.14
C ASP A 340 21.71 -3.42 16.00
N LEU A 341 20.40 -3.33 16.19
CA LEU A 341 19.37 -3.72 15.22
C LEU A 341 18.25 -2.68 15.14
N ILE A 342 17.71 -2.54 13.94
CA ILE A 342 16.68 -1.57 13.58
C ILE A 342 15.45 -2.33 13.07
N PHE A 343 14.40 -2.42 13.90
CA PHE A 343 13.14 -3.06 13.54
C PHE A 343 12.16 -2.04 12.99
N VAL A 344 11.82 -2.15 11.71
CA VAL A 344 10.95 -1.19 11.02
C VAL A 344 9.74 -1.88 10.41
N ARG A 345 8.56 -1.32 10.68
CA ARG A 345 7.33 -1.62 9.97
C ARG A 345 6.79 -0.38 9.28
N ALA A 346 6.83 -0.38 7.96
CA ALA A 346 6.16 0.63 7.14
C ALA A 346 5.06 -0.01 6.31
N THR A 347 3.80 0.39 6.54
CA THR A 347 2.67 -0.12 5.75
C THR A 347 2.45 0.74 4.50
N GLY A 348 2.66 0.16 3.33
CA GLY A 348 2.53 0.83 2.03
C GLY A 348 3.79 1.56 1.56
N ALA A 349 3.87 1.80 0.25
CA ALA A 349 5.05 2.37 -0.40
C ALA A 349 5.35 3.81 0.06
N THR A 350 4.33 4.65 0.26
CA THR A 350 4.49 6.04 0.72
C THR A 350 5.20 6.10 2.08
N ASN A 351 4.73 5.33 3.06
CA ASN A 351 5.30 5.32 4.39
C ASN A 351 6.73 4.76 4.41
N ARG A 352 7.04 3.80 3.52
CA ARG A 352 8.40 3.29 3.35
C ARG A 352 9.32 4.36 2.75
N ARG A 353 8.83 5.13 1.77
CA ARG A 353 9.54 6.29 1.19
C ARG A 353 9.74 7.41 2.22
N THR A 354 8.82 7.59 3.17
CA THR A 354 9.01 8.54 4.29
C THR A 354 10.25 8.23 5.12
N LEU A 355 10.50 6.94 5.40
CA LEU A 355 11.62 6.50 6.24
C LEU A 355 12.92 6.32 5.44
N PHE A 356 12.86 5.67 4.27
CA PHE A 356 14.03 5.22 3.50
C PHE A 356 14.22 5.94 2.15
N GLY A 357 13.29 6.80 1.74
CA GLY A 357 13.39 7.51 0.46
C GLY A 357 14.53 8.54 0.46
N PRO A 358 14.89 9.10 -0.71
CA PRO A 358 15.86 10.18 -0.78
C PRO A 358 15.26 11.43 -0.13
N TYR A 359 15.91 11.95 0.90
CA TYR A 359 15.61 13.25 1.51
C TYR A 359 16.85 13.84 2.17
N GLU A 360 16.84 15.16 2.34
CA GLU A 360 17.92 15.90 2.98
C GLU A 360 18.11 15.46 4.43
N GLY A 361 19.35 15.10 4.81
CA GLY A 361 19.64 14.61 6.16
C GLY A 361 19.17 13.18 6.43
N GLN A 362 19.13 12.31 5.41
CA GLN A 362 18.73 10.91 5.55
C GLN A 362 19.48 10.18 6.69
N VAL A 363 18.71 9.70 7.68
CA VAL A 363 19.23 8.94 8.83
C VAL A 363 19.20 7.43 8.55
N LEU A 364 18.07 6.93 8.04
CA LEU A 364 17.90 5.50 7.73
C LEU A 364 18.16 5.22 6.25
N ARG A 365 19.15 4.36 5.97
CA ARG A 365 19.50 3.92 4.60
C ARG A 365 18.83 2.59 4.30
N HIS A 366 18.41 2.36 3.05
CA HIS A 366 17.78 1.09 2.69
C HIS A 366 18.76 -0.10 2.80
N ASN A 367 20.02 0.12 2.42
CA ASN A 367 21.07 -0.91 2.37
C ASN A 367 21.75 -1.18 3.73
N ASP A 368 21.20 -0.69 4.83
CA ASP A 368 21.73 -0.98 6.16
C ASP A 368 21.39 -2.44 6.55
N PRO A 369 22.39 -3.31 6.83
CA PRO A 369 22.16 -4.70 7.22
C PRO A 369 21.43 -4.86 8.55
N ARG A 370 21.38 -3.80 9.38
CA ARG A 370 20.67 -3.78 10.67
C ARG A 370 19.15 -3.65 10.51
N ASN A 371 18.68 -3.26 9.33
CA ASN A 371 17.24 -3.11 9.07
C ASN A 371 16.54 -4.47 9.00
N ARG A 372 15.56 -4.67 9.88
CA ARG A 372 14.75 -5.89 9.98
C ARG A 372 13.26 -5.57 9.97
N GLY A 373 12.47 -6.50 9.42
CA GLY A 373 11.02 -6.52 9.60
C GLY A 373 10.63 -7.29 10.87
N PHE A 374 9.43 -7.06 11.39
CA PHE A 374 8.89 -7.87 12.48
C PHE A 374 8.50 -9.26 11.96
N PRO A 375 8.96 -10.37 12.57
CA PRO A 375 8.70 -11.74 12.12
C PRO A 375 7.31 -12.27 12.51
N PHE A 376 6.43 -11.41 13.02
CA PHE A 376 5.08 -11.74 13.46
C PHE A 376 4.10 -10.61 13.11
N SER A 377 2.81 -10.90 13.23
CA SER A 377 1.76 -9.91 12.99
C SER A 377 1.73 -8.83 14.07
N THR A 378 1.75 -7.58 13.62
CA THR A 378 1.78 -6.38 14.46
C THR A 378 0.48 -5.60 14.30
N ARG A 379 0.06 -4.94 15.37
CA ARG A 379 -1.17 -4.14 15.45
C ARG A 379 -0.89 -2.68 15.07
N ARG A 380 -1.85 -1.79 15.39
CA ARG A 380 -1.73 -0.34 15.18
C ARG A 380 -0.47 0.22 15.87
N ALA A 381 0.24 1.12 15.18
CA ALA A 381 1.44 1.76 15.71
C ALA A 381 1.12 2.59 16.96
N THR A 382 1.51 2.06 18.12
CA THR A 382 1.34 2.67 19.44
C THR A 382 2.53 2.28 20.32
N GLN A 383 2.80 3.02 21.39
CA GLN A 383 3.85 2.64 22.35
C GLN A 383 3.59 1.25 22.97
N LYS A 384 2.34 0.94 23.34
CA LYS A 384 1.97 -0.37 23.88
C LYS A 384 2.27 -1.50 22.90
N GLU A 385 2.04 -1.28 21.61
CA GLU A 385 2.34 -2.27 20.57
C GLU A 385 3.85 -2.44 20.37
N LEU A 386 4.65 -1.36 20.42
CA LEU A 386 6.11 -1.46 20.40
C LEU A 386 6.65 -2.24 21.60
N MET A 387 6.11 -1.99 22.80
CA MET A 387 6.47 -2.73 24.01
C MET A 387 6.09 -4.21 23.90
N ARG A 388 4.87 -4.51 23.42
CA ARG A 388 4.44 -5.90 23.14
C ARG A 388 5.37 -6.57 22.14
N ALA A 389 5.72 -5.88 21.05
CA ALA A 389 6.60 -6.41 20.02
C ALA A 389 8.02 -6.65 20.54
N PHE A 390 8.56 -5.76 21.37
CA PHE A 390 9.84 -5.96 22.02
C PHE A 390 9.84 -7.17 22.97
N VAL A 391 8.83 -7.29 23.83
CA VAL A 391 8.69 -8.45 24.73
C VAL A 391 8.51 -9.74 23.94
N GLU A 392 7.75 -9.72 22.85
CA GLU A 392 7.57 -10.87 21.98
C GLU A 392 8.87 -11.30 21.30
N LEU A 393 9.65 -10.35 20.76
CA LEU A 393 10.94 -10.61 20.11
C LEU A 393 11.95 -11.21 21.09
N THR A 394 12.00 -10.69 22.32
CA THR A 394 13.06 -11.01 23.29
C THR A 394 12.71 -12.13 24.26
N ARG A 395 11.47 -12.65 24.20
CA ARG A 395 11.03 -13.79 25.00
C ARG A 395 11.28 -15.10 24.27
N VAL A 396 11.92 -16.04 24.96
CA VAL A 396 12.08 -17.41 24.45
C VAL A 396 10.71 -18.09 24.40
N LYS A 397 10.37 -18.66 23.24
CA LYS A 397 9.15 -19.44 23.03
C LYS A 397 9.37 -20.86 23.53
N GLN A 398 8.34 -21.44 24.13
CA GLN A 398 8.36 -22.83 24.56
C GLN A 398 7.34 -23.57 23.69
N SER A 399 7.75 -24.62 23.00
CA SER A 399 6.85 -25.57 22.34
C SER A 399 6.99 -26.92 23.00
N ALA A 400 5.88 -27.47 23.49
CA ALA A 400 5.84 -28.85 23.92
C ALA A 400 5.44 -29.69 22.70
N ILE A 401 6.40 -30.43 22.14
CA ILE A 401 6.19 -31.36 21.04
C ILE A 401 6.40 -32.75 21.60
N ASP A 402 5.32 -33.52 21.70
CA ASP A 402 5.41 -34.94 22.03
C ASP A 402 5.83 -35.69 20.75
N GLU A 403 7.13 -36.02 20.67
CA GLU A 403 7.72 -36.71 19.52
C GLU A 403 7.08 -38.07 19.28
N ALA A 404 6.55 -38.73 20.33
CA ALA A 404 5.81 -39.98 20.21
C ALA A 404 4.43 -39.78 19.57
N ALA A 405 3.75 -38.66 19.83
CA ALA A 405 2.47 -38.33 19.21
C ALA A 405 2.63 -37.89 17.75
N LEU A 406 3.69 -37.12 17.43
CA LEU A 406 4.00 -36.76 16.04
C LEU A 406 4.49 -37.97 15.23
N ALA A 407 5.33 -38.84 15.81
CA ALA A 407 5.75 -40.07 15.16
C ALA A 407 4.58 -41.06 15.00
N ALA A 408 3.63 -41.13 15.94
CA ALA A 408 2.40 -41.91 15.77
C ALA A 408 1.50 -41.35 14.66
N LEU A 409 1.43 -40.03 14.51
CA LEU A 409 0.70 -39.39 13.41
C LEU A 409 1.40 -39.61 12.06
N ASP A 410 2.72 -39.50 12.00
CA ASP A 410 3.50 -39.72 10.77
C ASP A 410 3.60 -41.21 10.39
N CYS A 411 3.66 -42.12 11.36
CA CYS A 411 3.58 -43.57 11.16
C CYS A 411 2.17 -43.96 10.69
N SER A 412 1.11 -43.39 11.29
CA SER A 412 -0.26 -43.59 10.82
C SER A 412 -0.50 -43.02 9.41
N GLN A 413 0.22 -41.97 9.00
CA GLN A 413 0.16 -41.42 7.63
C GLN A 413 1.00 -42.22 6.63
N LYS A 414 2.14 -42.79 7.04
CA LYS A 414 2.98 -43.66 6.18
C LYS A 414 2.41 -45.08 6.05
N GLU A 415 1.81 -45.65 7.09
CA GLU A 415 1.11 -46.95 7.03
C GLU A 415 -0.20 -46.87 6.24
N ALA A 416 -0.91 -45.73 6.31
CA ALA A 416 -2.10 -45.49 5.48
C ALA A 416 -1.79 -45.31 3.98
N ALA A 417 -0.52 -45.11 3.60
CA ALA A 417 -0.09 -45.02 2.21
C ALA A 417 0.31 -46.37 1.58
N ALA A 418 0.47 -47.44 2.37
CA ALA A 418 1.10 -48.68 1.89
C ALA A 418 0.25 -49.97 2.01
N ALA A 419 -0.84 -50.04 2.78
CA ALA A 419 -1.69 -51.24 2.74
C ALA A 419 -3.14 -51.01 3.23
N THR A 420 -4.09 -51.41 2.38
CA THR A 420 -5.57 -51.55 2.56
C THR A 420 -6.47 -50.30 2.43
N PRO A 421 -7.66 -50.45 1.80
CA PRO A 421 -8.41 -49.36 1.17
C PRO A 421 -9.23 -48.56 2.19
N ILE A 422 -9.07 -47.25 2.17
CA ILE A 422 -9.86 -46.29 2.95
C ILE A 422 -11.28 -46.23 2.37
N PRO A 423 -12.35 -46.31 3.20
CA PRO A 423 -13.70 -45.95 2.77
C PRO A 423 -13.71 -44.47 2.39
N GLU A 424 -14.18 -44.19 1.17
CA GLU A 424 -14.20 -42.85 0.60
C GLU A 424 -14.84 -41.84 1.56
N LYS A 425 -14.03 -40.94 2.16
CA LYS A 425 -14.52 -39.57 2.34
C LYS A 425 -15.02 -39.14 0.97
N PRO A 426 -16.24 -38.58 0.83
CA PRO A 426 -16.77 -38.24 -0.48
C PRO A 426 -15.76 -37.32 -1.14
N LYS A 427 -15.07 -37.84 -2.16
CA LYS A 427 -14.46 -37.01 -3.19
C LYS A 427 -15.54 -36.00 -3.56
N PRO A 428 -15.25 -34.68 -3.68
CA PRO A 428 -16.20 -33.82 -4.35
C PRO A 428 -16.50 -34.54 -5.66
N LYS A 429 -17.75 -34.98 -5.84
CA LYS A 429 -18.17 -35.67 -7.05
C LYS A 429 -17.61 -34.81 -8.18
N LYS A 430 -16.85 -35.40 -9.11
CA LYS A 430 -16.51 -34.68 -10.34
C LYS A 430 -17.84 -34.11 -10.81
N PRO A 431 -17.99 -32.78 -10.85
CA PRO A 431 -19.28 -32.18 -11.12
C PRO A 431 -19.78 -32.83 -12.40
N THR A 432 -20.99 -33.36 -12.33
CA THR A 432 -21.65 -33.87 -13.53
C THR A 432 -21.61 -32.77 -14.60
N LYS A 433 -21.63 -33.13 -15.89
CA LYS A 433 -21.61 -32.11 -16.97
C LYS A 433 -22.70 -31.02 -16.77
N GLU A 434 -23.78 -31.38 -16.09
CA GLU A 434 -24.87 -30.49 -15.69
C GLU A 434 -24.48 -29.53 -14.53
N GLU A 435 -23.76 -30.00 -13.51
CA GLU A 435 -23.23 -29.18 -12.42
C GLU A 435 -22.10 -28.23 -12.89
N GLU A 436 -21.28 -28.66 -13.86
CA GLU A 436 -20.28 -27.80 -14.50
C GLU A 436 -20.97 -26.67 -15.30
N ALA A 437 -21.99 -27.00 -16.09
CA ALA A 437 -22.79 -26.02 -16.81
C ALA A 437 -23.51 -25.05 -15.85
N ALA A 438 -24.10 -25.55 -14.76
CA ALA A 438 -24.73 -24.71 -13.74
C ALA A 438 -23.73 -23.76 -13.04
N THR A 439 -22.51 -24.23 -12.78
CA THR A 439 -21.44 -23.39 -12.23
C THR A 439 -21.02 -22.29 -13.22
N LEU A 440 -20.93 -22.62 -14.52
CA LEU A 440 -20.68 -21.65 -15.58
C LEU A 440 -21.81 -20.61 -15.65
N HIS A 441 -23.08 -21.03 -15.66
CA HIS A 441 -24.22 -20.11 -15.66
C HIS A 441 -24.25 -19.20 -14.43
N THR A 442 -23.94 -19.76 -13.26
CA THR A 442 -23.80 -18.98 -12.01
C THR A 442 -22.73 -17.90 -12.15
N SER A 443 -21.56 -18.26 -12.71
CA SER A 443 -20.44 -17.33 -12.92
C SER A 443 -20.79 -16.17 -13.87
N GLN A 444 -21.71 -16.39 -14.82
CA GLN A 444 -22.13 -15.36 -15.79
C GLN A 444 -23.28 -14.49 -15.25
N ILE A 445 -24.25 -15.08 -14.54
CA ILE A 445 -25.45 -14.38 -14.04
C ILE A 445 -25.10 -13.43 -12.89
N ILE A 446 -24.26 -13.85 -11.94
CA ILE A 446 -23.91 -13.04 -10.74
C ILE A 446 -23.33 -11.67 -11.12
N PRO A 447 -22.32 -11.56 -12.02
CA PRO A 447 -21.78 -10.26 -12.45
C PRO A 447 -22.81 -9.37 -13.16
N MET A 448 -23.74 -9.94 -13.92
CA MET A 448 -24.79 -9.16 -14.61
C MET A 448 -25.76 -8.52 -13.61
N ILE A 449 -26.14 -9.27 -12.56
CA ILE A 449 -26.98 -8.76 -11.46
C ILE A 449 -26.22 -7.69 -10.66
N LYS A 450 -24.96 -7.94 -10.28
CA LYS A 450 -24.13 -6.97 -9.54
C LYS A 450 -23.93 -5.65 -10.28
N ARG A 451 -23.89 -5.68 -11.62
CA ARG A 451 -23.76 -4.49 -12.48
C ARG A 451 -25.12 -3.92 -12.93
N SER A 452 -26.24 -4.48 -12.46
CA SER A 452 -27.61 -4.09 -12.84
C SER A 452 -27.86 -4.04 -14.36
N LYS A 453 -27.26 -4.97 -15.13
CA LYS A 453 -27.42 -5.05 -16.60
C LYS A 453 -28.68 -5.83 -16.98
N VAL A 454 -29.86 -5.20 -16.85
CA VAL A 454 -31.18 -5.84 -17.10
C VAL A 454 -31.29 -6.49 -18.50
N PRO A 455 -30.97 -5.82 -19.62
CA PRO A 455 -31.18 -6.41 -20.94
C PRO A 455 -30.27 -7.62 -21.21
N ALA A 456 -29.01 -7.52 -20.75
CA ALA A 456 -28.04 -8.61 -20.90
C ALA A 456 -28.46 -9.85 -20.09
N LEU A 457 -28.96 -9.65 -18.87
CA LEU A 457 -29.44 -10.73 -18.02
C LEU A 457 -30.64 -11.46 -18.64
N LEU A 458 -31.66 -10.71 -19.10
CA LEU A 458 -32.84 -11.31 -19.71
C LEU A 458 -32.50 -12.03 -21.02
N ASN A 459 -31.60 -11.48 -21.83
CA ASN A 459 -31.13 -12.13 -23.05
C ASN A 459 -30.40 -13.44 -22.71
N TYR A 460 -29.51 -13.42 -21.73
CA TYR A 460 -28.74 -14.59 -21.31
C TYR A 460 -29.65 -15.73 -20.80
N LEU A 461 -30.66 -15.41 -19.98
CA LEU A 461 -31.63 -16.40 -19.48
C LEU A 461 -32.43 -17.04 -20.62
N LYS A 462 -32.85 -16.24 -21.60
CA LYS A 462 -33.59 -16.73 -22.77
C LYS A 462 -32.73 -17.59 -23.70
N THR A 463 -31.53 -17.13 -24.05
CA THR A 463 -30.63 -17.82 -24.99
C THR A 463 -30.19 -19.18 -24.47
N ASN A 464 -29.96 -19.30 -23.16
CA ASN A 464 -29.52 -20.55 -22.53
C ASN A 464 -30.68 -21.39 -21.96
N ASN A 465 -31.94 -20.96 -22.16
CA ASN A 465 -33.14 -21.62 -21.65
C ASN A 465 -33.07 -21.94 -20.13
N ILE A 466 -32.57 -20.97 -19.35
CA ILE A 466 -32.36 -21.13 -17.91
C ILE A 466 -33.64 -20.70 -17.18
N PRO A 467 -34.20 -21.54 -16.28
CA PRO A 467 -35.38 -21.14 -15.52
C PRO A 467 -35.07 -19.93 -14.61
N PRO A 468 -36.00 -18.98 -14.46
CA PRO A 468 -35.82 -17.84 -13.55
C PRO A 468 -35.63 -18.23 -12.08
N SER A 469 -36.09 -19.44 -11.71
CA SER A 469 -35.89 -20.08 -10.40
C SER A 469 -34.56 -20.83 -10.28
N PHE A 470 -33.60 -20.62 -11.19
CA PHE A 470 -32.29 -21.27 -11.16
C PHE A 470 -31.58 -21.10 -9.82
N ASN A 471 -31.10 -22.22 -9.26
CA ASN A 471 -30.32 -22.24 -8.02
C ASN A 471 -28.83 -22.08 -8.34
N PHE A 472 -28.17 -21.11 -7.70
CA PHE A 472 -26.75 -20.88 -7.89
C PHE A 472 -25.89 -22.04 -7.35
N LEU A 473 -24.83 -22.38 -8.10
CA LEU A 473 -23.78 -23.31 -7.69
C LEU A 473 -22.42 -22.58 -7.62
N PRO A 474 -21.66 -22.70 -6.51
CA PRO A 474 -22.00 -23.42 -5.28
C PRO A 474 -23.17 -22.77 -4.53
N THR A 475 -23.94 -23.59 -3.81
CA THR A 475 -25.16 -23.17 -3.12
C THR A 475 -24.87 -22.06 -2.11
N ASN A 476 -25.51 -20.91 -2.30
CA ASN A 476 -25.46 -19.82 -1.34
C ASN A 476 -26.75 -19.82 -0.51
N HIS A 477 -26.65 -20.22 0.76
CA HIS A 477 -27.78 -20.35 1.68
C HIS A 477 -28.58 -19.06 1.88
N HIS A 478 -27.93 -17.89 1.75
CA HIS A 478 -28.58 -16.60 1.93
C HIS A 478 -29.26 -16.10 0.65
N THR A 479 -28.64 -16.33 -0.51
CA THR A 479 -29.15 -15.88 -1.82
C THR A 479 -29.13 -17.03 -2.84
N PRO A 480 -30.05 -17.99 -2.74
CA PRO A 480 -30.01 -19.19 -3.58
C PRO A 480 -30.38 -18.92 -5.05
N THR A 481 -31.25 -17.94 -5.33
CA THR A 481 -31.74 -17.65 -6.69
C THR A 481 -31.38 -16.24 -7.17
N PRO A 482 -31.44 -15.96 -8.49
CA PRO A 482 -31.26 -14.62 -9.06
C PRO A 482 -32.12 -13.55 -8.39
N LEU A 483 -33.36 -13.87 -8.03
CA LEU A 483 -34.28 -12.94 -7.37
C LEU A 483 -33.85 -12.62 -5.93
N HIS A 484 -33.39 -13.62 -5.16
CA HIS A 484 -32.83 -13.40 -3.82
C HIS A 484 -31.56 -12.54 -3.88
N LEU A 485 -30.68 -12.78 -4.86
CA LEU A 485 -29.46 -11.99 -5.03
C LEU A 485 -29.76 -10.54 -5.47
N ALA A 486 -30.72 -10.35 -6.37
CA ALA A 486 -31.14 -9.01 -6.79
C ALA A 486 -31.77 -8.22 -5.62
N ALA A 487 -32.57 -8.89 -4.77
CA ALA A 487 -33.18 -8.30 -3.61
C ALA A 487 -32.16 -7.92 -2.52
N SER A 488 -31.18 -8.79 -2.22
CA SER A 488 -30.14 -8.49 -1.23
C SER A 488 -29.19 -7.36 -1.67
N LEU A 489 -29.00 -7.19 -2.99
CA LEU A 489 -28.24 -6.09 -3.57
C LEU A 489 -29.07 -4.80 -3.74
N ASN A 490 -30.36 -4.80 -3.40
CA ASN A 490 -31.28 -3.68 -3.56
C ASN A 490 -31.33 -3.13 -5.00
N SER A 491 -31.33 -4.02 -6.00
CA SER A 491 -31.43 -3.62 -7.41
C SER A 491 -32.89 -3.65 -7.89
N ALA A 492 -33.61 -2.56 -7.64
CA ALA A 492 -35.02 -2.39 -8.06
C ALA A 492 -35.27 -2.71 -9.55
N PRO A 493 -34.42 -2.28 -10.51
CA PRO A 493 -34.64 -2.58 -11.93
C PRO A 493 -34.52 -4.06 -12.28
N ILE A 494 -33.59 -4.78 -11.63
CA ILE A 494 -33.39 -6.22 -11.87
C ILE A 494 -34.53 -7.02 -11.23
N VAL A 495 -34.94 -6.67 -10.01
CA VAL A 495 -36.09 -7.29 -9.33
C VAL A 495 -37.35 -7.16 -10.18
N PHE A 496 -37.68 -5.95 -10.60
CA PHE A 496 -38.86 -5.69 -11.43
C PHE A 496 -38.80 -6.50 -12.75
N ALA A 497 -37.66 -6.53 -13.42
CA ALA A 497 -37.49 -7.26 -14.67
C ALA A 497 -37.56 -8.79 -14.50
N LEU A 498 -37.01 -9.33 -13.41
CA LEU A 498 -37.09 -10.76 -13.12
C LEU A 498 -38.53 -11.19 -12.82
N LEU A 499 -39.31 -10.38 -12.12
CA LEU A 499 -40.71 -10.68 -11.82
C LEU A 499 -41.61 -10.59 -13.05
N THR A 500 -41.53 -9.50 -13.82
CA THR A 500 -42.48 -9.23 -14.92
C THR A 500 -42.07 -9.86 -16.25
N LYS A 501 -40.77 -9.91 -16.57
CA LYS A 501 -40.28 -10.36 -17.88
C LYS A 501 -39.67 -11.75 -17.87
N ALA A 502 -39.04 -12.17 -16.76
CA ALA A 502 -38.54 -13.53 -16.62
C ALA A 502 -39.58 -14.46 -15.99
N GLY A 503 -40.47 -13.95 -15.14
CA GLY A 503 -41.47 -14.78 -14.44
C GLY A 503 -40.89 -15.50 -13.22
N ALA A 504 -39.98 -14.85 -12.50
CA ALA A 504 -39.41 -15.41 -11.27
C ALA A 504 -40.45 -15.48 -10.14
N ASP A 505 -40.48 -16.60 -9.43
CA ASP A 505 -41.40 -16.84 -8.31
C ASP A 505 -40.93 -16.09 -7.05
N PRO A 506 -41.73 -15.13 -6.52
CA PRO A 506 -41.41 -14.39 -5.31
C PRO A 506 -41.69 -15.16 -4.00
N THR A 507 -42.36 -16.32 -4.06
CA THR A 507 -42.74 -17.14 -2.89
C THR A 507 -41.64 -18.10 -2.43
N LEU A 508 -40.61 -18.30 -3.25
CA LEU A 508 -39.47 -19.15 -2.92
C LEU A 508 -38.76 -18.61 -1.69
N MET A 509 -38.46 -19.49 -0.73
CA MET A 509 -37.76 -19.12 0.51
C MET A 509 -36.31 -19.56 0.40
N SER A 510 -35.41 -18.79 1.01
CA SER A 510 -34.03 -19.24 1.25
C SER A 510 -33.96 -20.30 2.34
N ASP A 511 -32.79 -20.92 2.52
CA ASP A 511 -32.56 -21.90 3.60
C ASP A 511 -32.74 -21.29 5.00
N GLU A 512 -32.68 -19.96 5.10
CA GLU A 512 -32.95 -19.18 6.31
C GLU A 512 -34.43 -18.82 6.47
N ALA A 513 -35.33 -19.45 5.70
CA ALA A 513 -36.77 -19.17 5.66
C ALA A 513 -37.11 -17.70 5.36
N ARG A 514 -36.33 -17.04 4.49
CA ARG A 514 -36.56 -15.65 4.06
C ARG A 514 -37.01 -15.60 2.60
N THR A 515 -38.07 -14.85 2.31
CA THR A 515 -38.49 -14.58 0.93
C THR A 515 -37.63 -13.47 0.32
N PRO A 516 -37.51 -13.36 -1.01
CA PRO A 516 -36.80 -12.27 -1.67
C PRO A 516 -37.24 -10.89 -1.19
N PHE A 517 -38.54 -10.70 -0.91
CA PHE A 517 -39.05 -9.44 -0.39
C PHE A 517 -38.49 -9.12 1.00
N THR A 518 -38.41 -10.10 1.90
CA THR A 518 -37.86 -9.89 3.26
C THR A 518 -36.36 -9.59 3.28
N LEU A 519 -35.63 -9.96 2.22
CA LEU A 519 -34.20 -9.64 2.07
C LEU A 519 -33.93 -8.20 1.61
N THR A 520 -34.95 -7.48 1.14
CA THR A 520 -34.80 -6.09 0.68
C THR A 520 -34.54 -5.14 1.85
N GLY A 521 -33.50 -4.30 1.71
CA GLY A 521 -33.17 -3.24 2.66
C GLY A 521 -33.60 -1.84 2.22
N ASP A 522 -33.94 -1.67 0.94
CA ASP A 522 -34.27 -0.37 0.35
C ASP A 522 -35.75 -0.24 -0.05
N ARG A 523 -36.30 0.96 0.12
CA ARG A 523 -37.71 1.24 -0.19
C ARG A 523 -38.01 1.17 -1.68
N ALA A 524 -37.14 1.67 -2.55
CA ALA A 524 -37.32 1.59 -4.00
C ALA A 524 -37.41 0.13 -4.49
N THR A 525 -36.63 -0.78 -3.89
CA THR A 525 -36.69 -2.22 -4.22
C THR A 525 -37.97 -2.86 -3.70
N ARG A 526 -38.46 -2.46 -2.52
CA ARG A 526 -39.77 -2.91 -1.98
C ARG A 526 -40.93 -2.45 -2.85
N ASP A 527 -40.89 -1.20 -3.30
CA ASP A 527 -41.90 -0.66 -4.20
C ASP A 527 -41.84 -1.36 -5.56
N ALA A 528 -40.67 -1.79 -6.06
CA ALA A 528 -40.57 -2.62 -7.26
C ALA A 528 -41.35 -3.96 -7.16
N PHE A 529 -41.37 -4.62 -6.00
CA PHE A 529 -42.21 -5.81 -5.77
C PHE A 529 -43.71 -5.45 -5.77
N ARG A 530 -44.09 -4.30 -5.20
CA ARG A 530 -45.48 -3.84 -5.13
C ARG A 530 -46.00 -3.37 -6.50
N VAL A 531 -45.13 -2.79 -7.33
CA VAL A 531 -45.42 -2.45 -8.72
C VAL A 531 -45.56 -3.72 -9.56
N ALA A 532 -44.65 -4.69 -9.39
CA ALA A 532 -44.78 -5.99 -10.04
C ALA A 532 -46.10 -6.69 -9.67
N ARG A 533 -46.54 -6.62 -8.40
CA ARG A 533 -47.86 -7.09 -7.95
C ARG A 533 -49.01 -6.39 -8.68
N SER A 534 -48.92 -5.08 -8.92
CA SER A 534 -49.94 -4.33 -9.66
C SER A 534 -50.00 -4.72 -11.14
N GLU A 535 -48.85 -4.98 -11.78
CA GLU A 535 -48.78 -5.29 -13.21
C GLU A 535 -49.13 -6.75 -13.53
N LEU A 536 -48.74 -7.68 -12.67
CA LEU A 536 -49.02 -9.12 -12.82
C LEU A 536 -50.42 -9.49 -12.31
N GLY A 537 -51.01 -8.67 -11.44
CA GLY A 537 -52.29 -8.93 -10.80
C GLY A 537 -52.21 -9.89 -9.60
N GLU A 538 -53.31 -10.00 -8.86
CA GLU A 538 -53.36 -10.80 -7.62
C GLU A 538 -53.42 -12.31 -7.87
N SER A 539 -53.79 -12.74 -9.08
CA SER A 539 -53.90 -14.14 -9.45
C SER A 539 -52.59 -14.78 -9.91
N ALA A 540 -51.55 -13.98 -10.18
CA ALA A 540 -50.29 -14.49 -10.73
C ALA A 540 -49.44 -15.24 -9.70
N TRP A 541 -49.40 -14.74 -8.46
CA TRP A 541 -48.62 -15.30 -7.36
C TRP A 541 -49.34 -15.10 -6.03
N ASP A 542 -49.07 -15.96 -5.06
CA ASP A 542 -49.50 -15.75 -3.67
C ASP A 542 -48.63 -14.66 -3.02
N TRP A 543 -49.02 -13.41 -3.24
CA TRP A 543 -48.29 -12.23 -2.75
C TRP A 543 -48.27 -12.12 -1.23
N GLU A 544 -49.28 -12.68 -0.55
CA GLU A 544 -49.34 -12.72 0.91
C GLU A 544 -48.27 -13.67 1.46
N LYS A 545 -48.14 -14.86 0.87
CA LYS A 545 -47.07 -15.81 1.20
C LYS A 545 -45.67 -15.28 0.87
N ALA A 546 -45.53 -14.50 -0.21
CA ALA A 546 -44.27 -13.80 -0.52
C ALA A 546 -43.93 -12.67 0.47
N GLY A 547 -44.89 -12.24 1.31
CA GLY A 547 -44.75 -11.14 2.26
C GLY A 547 -44.82 -9.75 1.62
N VAL A 548 -45.32 -9.63 0.37
CA VAL A 548 -45.38 -8.37 -0.38
C VAL A 548 -46.64 -7.59 0.01
N PRO A 549 -46.53 -6.35 0.52
CA PRO A 549 -47.67 -5.50 0.87
C PRO A 549 -48.56 -5.13 -0.32
N THR A 550 -49.58 -4.32 -0.05
CA THR A 550 -50.54 -3.85 -1.06
C THR A 550 -49.86 -3.29 -2.31
N ALA A 551 -50.45 -3.59 -3.47
CA ALA A 551 -49.98 -3.14 -4.77
C ALA A 551 -49.89 -1.60 -4.82
N ILE A 552 -48.89 -1.09 -5.54
CA ILE A 552 -48.74 0.33 -5.84
C ILE A 552 -48.55 0.48 -7.33
N THR A 553 -49.12 1.50 -7.95
CA THR A 553 -48.95 1.70 -9.38
C THR A 553 -47.54 2.23 -9.68
N LYS A 554 -47.03 1.96 -10.89
CA LYS A 554 -45.71 2.42 -11.32
C LYS A 554 -45.55 3.94 -11.20
N ALA A 555 -46.58 4.69 -11.59
CA ALA A 555 -46.59 6.15 -11.52
C ALA A 555 -46.50 6.67 -10.07
N GLU A 556 -47.15 6.01 -9.11
CA GLU A 556 -47.08 6.38 -7.70
C GLU A 556 -45.71 6.06 -7.09
N ALA A 557 -45.10 4.92 -7.45
CA ALA A 557 -43.74 4.58 -7.04
C ALA A 557 -42.71 5.60 -7.57
N ASP A 558 -42.77 5.93 -8.87
CA ASP A 558 -41.89 6.91 -9.50
C ASP A 558 -42.04 8.30 -8.86
N LYS A 559 -43.27 8.71 -8.53
CA LYS A 559 -43.54 9.97 -7.82
C LYS A 559 -42.92 9.97 -6.42
N ARG A 560 -42.98 8.86 -5.69
CA ARG A 560 -42.39 8.70 -4.36
C ARG A 560 -40.87 8.78 -4.40
N ASP A 561 -40.25 8.12 -5.37
CA ASP A 561 -38.81 8.14 -5.59
C ASP A 561 -38.32 9.54 -5.98
N ALA A 562 -39.09 10.25 -6.81
CA ALA A 562 -38.80 11.64 -7.16
C ALA A 562 -38.85 12.56 -5.93
N GLN A 563 -39.90 12.44 -5.09
CA GLN A 563 -40.02 13.21 -3.85
C GLN A 563 -38.85 12.96 -2.90
N GLU A 564 -38.48 11.70 -2.67
CA GLU A 564 -37.37 11.35 -1.79
C GLU A 564 -36.03 11.87 -2.32
N LYS A 565 -35.80 11.83 -3.64
CA LYS A 565 -34.62 12.44 -4.26
C LYS A 565 -34.58 13.96 -4.05
N THR A 566 -35.72 14.64 -4.17
CA THR A 566 -35.79 16.10 -3.93
C THR A 566 -35.57 16.47 -2.47
N GLU A 567 -36.13 15.70 -1.52
CA GLU A 567 -35.93 15.90 -0.08
C GLU A 567 -34.47 15.67 0.31
N LYS A 568 -33.85 14.55 -0.12
CA LYS A 568 -32.43 14.28 0.12
C LYS A 568 -31.52 15.36 -0.49
N ALA A 569 -31.85 15.86 -1.68
CA ALA A 569 -31.10 16.94 -2.30
C ALA A 569 -31.21 18.24 -1.48
N ALA A 570 -32.40 18.58 -0.99
CA ALA A 570 -32.62 19.74 -0.14
C ALA A 570 -31.89 19.64 1.20
N GLU A 571 -31.95 18.48 1.88
CA GLU A 571 -31.21 18.21 3.12
C GLU A 571 -29.70 18.32 2.92
N SER A 572 -29.17 17.75 1.84
CA SER A 572 -27.72 17.82 1.55
C SER A 572 -27.25 19.25 1.26
N LYS A 573 -28.09 20.05 0.60
CA LYS A 573 -27.82 21.48 0.34
C LYS A 573 -27.83 22.27 1.65
N ALA A 574 -28.83 22.04 2.51
CA ALA A 574 -28.91 22.67 3.83
C ALA A 574 -27.71 22.29 4.72
N GLU A 575 -27.28 21.02 4.72
CA GLU A 575 -26.09 20.61 5.48
C GLU A 575 -24.80 21.22 4.91
N ALA A 576 -24.68 21.32 3.58
CA ALA A 576 -23.55 21.97 2.94
C ALA A 576 -23.47 23.46 3.29
N ASP A 577 -24.60 24.16 3.31
CA ASP A 577 -24.66 25.58 3.66
C ASP A 577 -24.37 25.79 5.15
N ARG A 578 -24.84 24.89 6.04
CA ARG A 578 -24.47 24.89 7.47
C ARG A 578 -22.95 24.70 7.65
N ARG A 579 -22.34 23.75 6.94
CA ARG A 579 -20.89 23.52 7.00
C ARG A 579 -20.10 24.71 6.47
N LYS A 580 -20.54 25.34 5.38
CA LYS A 580 -19.91 26.57 4.86
C LYS A 580 -19.94 27.69 5.89
N ALA A 581 -21.11 27.93 6.50
CA ALA A 581 -21.26 28.94 7.55
C ALA A 581 -20.36 28.68 8.77
N GLU A 582 -20.23 27.41 9.20
CA GLU A 582 -19.33 27.03 10.29
C GLU A 582 -17.85 27.22 9.92
N THR A 583 -17.45 26.85 8.70
CA THR A 583 -16.07 27.09 8.23
C THR A 583 -15.73 28.56 8.10
N GLU A 584 -16.68 29.40 7.68
CA GLU A 584 -16.49 30.85 7.60
C GLU A 584 -16.36 31.46 9.01
N ARG A 585 -17.14 30.97 9.99
CA ARG A 585 -17.02 31.42 11.38
C ARG A 585 -15.66 31.07 11.98
N VAL A 586 -15.19 29.83 11.80
CA VAL A 586 -13.86 29.41 12.27
C VAL A 586 -12.75 30.20 11.57
N ARG A 587 -12.91 30.51 10.28
CA ARG A 587 -11.96 31.37 9.55
C ARG A 587 -11.91 32.77 10.16
N LYS A 588 -13.05 33.41 10.40
CA LYS A 588 -13.13 34.72 11.05
C LYS A 588 -12.54 34.71 12.47
N GLU A 589 -12.80 33.66 13.25
CA GLU A 589 -12.20 33.47 14.58
C GLU A 589 -10.66 33.32 14.49
N SER A 590 -10.15 32.58 13.51
CA SER A 590 -8.70 32.43 13.29
C SER A 590 -8.03 33.73 12.82
N GLU A 591 -8.69 34.48 11.94
CA GLU A 591 -8.22 35.79 11.47
C GLU A 591 -8.22 36.80 12.63
N ALA A 592 -9.24 36.80 13.49
CA ALA A 592 -9.29 37.62 14.70
C ALA A 592 -8.21 37.23 15.71
N GLU A 593 -7.94 35.93 15.88
CA GLU A 593 -6.86 35.44 16.73
C GLU A 593 -5.48 35.84 16.21
N GLU A 594 -5.26 35.80 14.90
CA GLU A 594 -4.03 36.29 14.28
C GLU A 594 -3.86 37.81 14.46
N VAL A 595 -4.93 38.59 14.32
CA VAL A 595 -4.92 40.04 14.58
C VAL A 595 -4.59 40.30 16.05
N ARG A 596 -5.24 39.59 16.99
CA ARG A 596 -4.96 39.68 18.43
C ARG A 596 -3.51 39.32 18.76
N ARG A 597 -2.98 38.27 18.14
CA ARG A 597 -1.58 37.83 18.30
C ARG A 597 -0.60 38.85 17.72
N LYS A 598 -0.95 39.52 16.61
CA LYS A 598 -0.18 40.63 16.02
C LYS A 598 -0.22 41.87 16.93
N GLU A 599 -1.36 42.22 17.50
CA GLU A 599 -1.50 43.33 18.45
C GLU A 599 -0.72 43.07 19.75
N GLN A 600 -0.73 41.84 20.27
CA GLN A 600 0.10 41.47 21.42
C GLN A 600 1.60 41.53 21.11
N ARG A 601 2.01 41.19 19.88
CA ARG A 601 3.41 41.31 19.42
C ARG A 601 3.86 42.76 19.19
N LEU A 602 2.97 43.64 18.74
CA LEU A 602 3.28 45.03 18.38
C LEU A 602 2.99 46.04 19.51
N GLY A 603 2.36 45.60 20.60
CA GLY A 603 1.99 46.43 21.74
C GLY A 603 0.67 47.17 21.52
N ARG A 604 -0.21 47.12 22.52
CA ARG A 604 -1.55 47.73 22.48
C ARG A 604 -1.42 49.26 22.53
N GLY A 605 -1.68 49.94 21.42
CA GLY A 605 -1.60 51.41 21.32
C GLY A 605 -0.95 51.97 20.05
N LYS A 606 -0.53 51.14 19.09
CA LYS A 606 -0.09 51.58 17.76
C LYS A 606 -1.05 51.16 16.67
N SER A 607 -2.28 51.64 16.73
CA SER A 607 -3.13 51.71 15.55
C SER A 607 -4.09 52.89 15.69
N LEU A 608 -3.75 53.97 14.98
CA LEU A 608 -4.61 54.74 14.07
C LEU A 608 -3.93 56.08 13.80
N GLY A 609 -3.24 56.21 12.65
CA GLY A 609 -2.94 57.53 12.08
C GLY A 609 -1.54 57.83 11.54
N ALA A 610 -0.53 56.98 11.70
CA ALA A 610 0.79 57.23 11.11
C ALA A 610 1.40 55.95 10.54
N LEU A 611 1.36 55.82 9.20
CA LEU A 611 2.27 54.92 8.50
C LEU A 611 3.70 55.30 8.92
N PRO A 612 4.52 54.38 9.46
CA PRO A 612 5.94 54.66 9.54
C PRO A 612 6.38 54.84 8.10
N VAL A 613 6.94 56.01 7.77
CA VAL A 613 7.59 56.23 6.48
C VAL A 613 8.63 55.12 6.37
N LYS A 614 8.32 54.11 5.55
CA LYS A 614 9.24 53.00 5.28
C LYS A 614 10.55 53.65 4.87
N THR A 615 11.63 53.32 5.55
CA THR A 615 12.92 53.87 5.17
C THR A 615 13.18 53.43 3.73
N GLY A 616 13.86 54.26 2.92
CA GLY A 616 14.12 53.90 1.53
C GLY A 616 14.88 52.57 1.37
N ALA A 617 15.46 52.03 2.46
CA ALA A 617 16.06 50.69 2.52
C ALA A 617 15.03 49.57 2.64
N ASP A 618 13.97 49.74 3.44
CA ASP A 618 12.92 48.73 3.62
C ASP A 618 12.11 48.50 2.34
N LEU A 619 11.81 49.56 1.59
CA LEU A 619 11.17 49.47 0.26
C LEU A 619 12.07 48.74 -0.75
N ARG A 620 13.40 48.96 -0.67
CA ARG A 620 14.37 48.27 -1.54
C ARG A 620 14.43 46.78 -1.23
N GLU A 621 14.35 46.38 0.03
CA GLU A 621 14.34 44.97 0.42
C GLU A 621 13.05 44.26 0.03
N GLU A 622 11.89 44.93 0.12
CA GLU A 622 10.61 44.37 -0.34
C GLU A 622 10.57 44.17 -1.86
N GLU A 623 11.03 45.14 -2.67
CA GLU A 623 11.07 45.01 -4.14
C GLU A 623 12.00 43.88 -4.61
N MET A 624 13.05 43.57 -3.85
CA MET A 624 13.94 42.45 -4.15
C MET A 624 13.42 41.11 -3.62
N ARG A 625 12.41 41.11 -2.72
CA ARG A 625 11.90 39.91 -2.05
C ARG A 625 10.99 39.12 -2.99
N GLY A 626 11.57 38.07 -3.59
CA GLY A 626 10.85 37.15 -4.48
C GLY A 626 11.51 36.99 -5.85
N LEU A 627 12.46 37.85 -6.21
CA LEU A 627 13.23 37.72 -7.44
C LEU A 627 14.38 36.73 -7.29
N THR A 628 14.76 36.08 -8.40
CA THR A 628 15.91 35.18 -8.48
C THR A 628 17.23 35.94 -8.29
N PRO A 629 18.30 35.27 -7.79
CA PRO A 629 19.58 35.94 -7.49
C PRO A 629 20.20 36.68 -8.69
N GLU A 630 20.05 36.11 -9.88
CA GLU A 630 20.57 36.68 -11.13
C GLU A 630 19.82 37.96 -11.54
N ALA A 631 18.49 37.99 -11.38
CA ALA A 631 17.67 39.17 -11.64
C ALA A 631 17.96 40.31 -10.64
N ARG A 632 18.22 39.99 -9.36
CA ARG A 632 18.65 40.98 -8.37
C ARG A 632 20.00 41.61 -8.74
N ALA A 633 20.98 40.80 -9.14
CA ALA A 633 22.30 41.28 -9.54
C ALA A 633 22.29 42.13 -10.82
N ARG A 634 21.33 41.89 -11.72
CA ARG A 634 21.12 42.72 -12.92
C ARG A 634 20.56 44.09 -12.58
N MET A 635 19.51 44.14 -11.75
CA MET A 635 18.90 45.40 -11.29
C MET A 635 19.87 46.26 -10.48
N GLU A 636 20.72 45.64 -9.66
CA GLU A 636 21.74 46.37 -8.88
C GLU A 636 22.86 46.92 -9.78
N ARG A 637 23.25 46.21 -10.84
CA ARG A 637 24.20 46.70 -11.85
C ARG A 637 23.65 47.90 -12.62
N GLU A 638 22.40 47.82 -13.06
CA GLU A 638 21.73 48.91 -13.78
C GLU A 638 21.58 50.16 -12.89
N ARG A 639 21.25 49.97 -11.61
CA ARG A 639 21.14 51.07 -10.64
C ARG A 639 22.51 51.69 -10.31
N ARG A 640 23.59 50.90 -10.25
CA ARG A 640 24.97 51.42 -10.12
C ARG A 640 25.42 52.19 -11.36
N ALA A 641 25.07 51.72 -12.55
CA ALA A 641 25.35 52.43 -13.80
C ALA A 641 24.64 53.79 -13.83
N ARG A 642 23.35 53.83 -13.48
CA ARG A 642 22.56 55.08 -13.42
C ARG A 642 23.08 56.08 -12.38
N ALA A 643 23.52 55.59 -11.22
CA ALA A 643 24.13 56.43 -10.20
C ALA A 643 25.51 56.96 -10.62
N ALA A 644 26.27 56.21 -11.43
CA ALA A 644 27.53 56.66 -12.01
C ALA A 644 27.30 57.72 -13.10
N GLU A 645 26.31 57.53 -13.97
CA GLU A 645 25.90 58.52 -14.97
C GLU A 645 25.41 59.83 -14.32
N GLU A 646 24.64 59.75 -13.24
CA GLU A 646 24.16 60.93 -12.53
C GLU A 646 25.30 61.70 -11.82
N ARG A 647 26.34 60.99 -11.36
CA ARG A 647 27.57 61.61 -10.83
C ARG A 647 28.39 62.29 -11.92
N LEU A 648 28.52 61.68 -13.09
CA LEU A 648 29.18 62.29 -14.25
C LEU A 648 28.43 63.54 -14.72
N LYS A 649 27.10 63.45 -14.84
CA LYS A 649 26.23 64.58 -15.21
C LYS A 649 26.26 65.73 -14.20
N ARG A 650 26.59 65.45 -12.94
CA ARG A 650 26.77 66.45 -11.88
C ARG A 650 28.18 67.05 -11.84
N MET A 651 29.16 66.44 -12.53
CA MET A 651 30.49 67.01 -12.75
C MET A 651 30.59 67.82 -14.06
N GLU A 652 29.65 67.61 -15.00
CA GLU A 652 29.52 68.39 -16.24
C GLU A 652 28.65 69.65 -16.10
N ARG A 653 28.14 69.93 -14.90
CA ARG A 653 27.46 71.17 -14.49
C ARG A 653 28.35 71.92 -13.51
#